data_AF-H0XBP6-F1
#
_entry.id   AF-H0XBP6-F1
#
_cell.length_a   1.000
_cell.length_b   1.000
_cell.length_c   1.000
_cell.angle_alpha   90.00
_cell.angle_beta   90.00
_cell.angle_gamma   90.00
#
_symmetry.space_group_name_H-M   'P 1'
#
loop_
_entity.id
_entity.type
_entity.pdbx_description
1 polymer ?
#
loop_
_entity_poly.entity_id
_entity_poly.type
_entity_poly.pdbx_seq_one_letter_code
_entity_poly.pdbx_strand_id
1 'polypeptide(L)'
;MVPAWLWLLCFSIPQVLPEAQIAELLVEVPENYGGNFPLYLTKLSLPREEAEGQVVLSGDSGRAIEDLFAVDPESGFLLVTRALDREEQAEYQLQVTLETVDGHVLWGPQAVRVHVKDENDQVPHFSQAIYRAQLSQGTRPGIPFLFLEASDGDEPGTANSDLRFHILSQAPAQPSPDMFQLEPQLGALALSPKGSTSLDRALEGPYQLLVQVKDMGDQVSGHQATATVDVSIVENTWVPQEPVHLAENLKVPYPHHIAQVHWSGGDVHYYLEIQPPGPFDVDSEGKLYVTSELDREAQAEYLLQVWAQNSHSEAYAEPLELRVVVMDENDNVPVCSPPGPPVSIPELSPPGTEVTRLSAEDADAPGSPNSHIVYRLLSLEPEEGTAGRAFELDPTSGSVTLGSVPLQAGQNTRLQVLAIDLAGAEGGLSSTCEITVTVSDVNDHAPEFTTSQIGPINIPEDVEPGTLVATLMATDADLEPNFRLMKFAIDGGNTEGVFGLVWEPDSSYVQLRLLKNLSYEEAPSHEVIVVVQNVAELVGPGPGPGATATVTVLVERVLPPPTLDQDSYKTTVPVGTPAGFLLLTVQPADPMNRSLRFSLVNDSEGWLCIGNVSGEVHTARSLQDVQPGDTYTVLVEAQDADEPRLSTSATLVIHFLKAPPAPALTPAPVLSRHLCTPRQDHGVIVSGPREDPDLASGHGPYSFALGPNPTVQRDWRLQPLNDSHAYLTLALLWVEPREHMVPVVVKHNAQMWQLLVRVIVCRCNVEGQCMRKVGRLKGMPTKLSAVGILMGTLAVIGLFLILIFTHLSLARKKDLDQPADSMPLKAAI
;
A
#
# COMPACT_ATOMS: atom_id res chain seq x y z
N MET A 1 -11.72 -29.71 -96.03
CA MET A 1 -11.90 -31.11 -96.46
C MET A 1 -13.36 -31.48 -96.27
N VAL A 2 -13.99 -31.92 -97.37
CA VAL A 2 -15.38 -32.42 -97.61
C VAL A 2 -15.61 -33.78 -96.87
N PRO A 3 -16.80 -34.45 -96.73
CA PRO A 3 -18.19 -34.29 -97.29
C PRO A 3 -19.36 -34.28 -96.25
N ALA A 4 -20.55 -33.71 -96.53
CA ALA A 4 -21.75 -34.22 -97.23
C ALA A 4 -22.50 -35.42 -96.58
N TRP A 5 -23.84 -35.29 -96.39
CA TRP A 5 -24.92 -36.12 -96.99
C TRP A 5 -26.30 -35.91 -96.30
N LEU A 6 -27.32 -35.66 -97.14
CA LEU A 6 -28.76 -36.02 -97.13
C LEU A 6 -29.61 -35.95 -95.84
N TRP A 7 -30.84 -35.42 -95.93
CA TRP A 7 -32.10 -36.17 -95.88
C TRP A 7 -33.24 -35.33 -96.49
N LEU A 8 -33.73 -35.76 -97.66
CA LEU A 8 -34.92 -35.28 -98.36
C LEU A 8 -36.07 -36.23 -97.99
N LEU A 9 -37.16 -35.71 -97.43
CA LEU A 9 -38.40 -36.45 -97.25
C LEU A 9 -39.53 -35.77 -98.00
N CYS A 10 -40.08 -36.56 -98.92
CA CYS A 10 -41.24 -36.33 -99.76
C CYS A 10 -42.42 -35.74 -99.00
N PHE A 11 -43.04 -34.70 -99.57
CA PHE A 11 -44.50 -34.60 -99.53
C PHE A 11 -45.05 -34.32 -100.92
N SER A 12 -46.00 -35.18 -101.24
CA SER A 12 -46.63 -35.42 -102.52
C SER A 12 -47.52 -34.26 -102.93
N ILE A 13 -47.38 -33.86 -104.19
CA ILE A 13 -48.30 -32.99 -104.93
C ILE A 13 -49.67 -33.70 -105.03
N PRO A 14 -50.80 -33.08 -104.68
CA PRO A 14 -52.03 -33.28 -105.43
C PRO A 14 -52.06 -32.23 -106.54
N GLN A 15 -51.87 -32.68 -107.78
CA GLN A 15 -52.05 -31.85 -108.96
C GLN A 15 -53.53 -31.51 -109.05
N VAL A 16 -53.89 -30.34 -108.53
CA VAL A 16 -55.05 -29.60 -109.02
C VAL A 16 -54.54 -28.88 -110.26
N LEU A 17 -54.99 -29.31 -111.44
CA LEU A 17 -54.89 -28.51 -112.65
C LEU A 17 -55.50 -27.13 -112.33
N PRO A 18 -54.75 -26.02 -112.44
CA PRO A 18 -55.40 -24.73 -112.56
C PRO A 18 -56.13 -24.75 -113.91
N GLU A 19 -57.41 -24.40 -113.87
CA GLU A 19 -58.12 -23.84 -115.01
C GLU A 19 -57.17 -22.93 -115.79
N ALA A 20 -57.18 -23.03 -117.13
CA ALA A 20 -56.36 -22.20 -117.99
C ALA A 20 -56.46 -20.72 -117.55
N GLN A 21 -55.48 -20.28 -116.76
CA GLN A 21 -55.37 -18.89 -116.36
C GLN A 21 -55.19 -18.13 -117.66
N ILE A 22 -56.14 -17.24 -117.94
CA ILE A 22 -55.98 -16.19 -118.93
C ILE A 22 -54.64 -15.54 -118.57
N ALA A 23 -53.62 -15.71 -119.41
CA ALA A 23 -52.27 -15.26 -119.09
C ALA A 23 -52.34 -13.75 -118.83
N GLU A 24 -52.11 -13.36 -117.58
CA GLU A 24 -52.07 -11.96 -117.18
C GLU A 24 -50.93 -11.29 -117.94
N LEU A 25 -51.24 -10.20 -118.63
CA LEU A 25 -50.26 -9.47 -119.40
C LEU A 25 -49.56 -8.47 -118.47
N LEU A 26 -48.32 -8.75 -118.09
CA LEU A 26 -47.49 -7.82 -117.33
C LEU A 26 -46.92 -6.76 -118.27
N VAL A 27 -47.09 -5.50 -117.89
CA VAL A 27 -46.55 -4.32 -118.56
C VAL A 27 -45.76 -3.55 -117.53
N GLU A 28 -44.51 -3.24 -117.85
CA GLU A 28 -43.65 -2.40 -117.01
C GLU A 28 -43.55 -1.00 -117.62
N VAL A 29 -43.82 0.02 -116.83
CA VAL A 29 -43.80 1.41 -117.26
C VAL A 29 -42.95 2.20 -116.27
N PRO A 30 -41.90 2.92 -116.70
CA PRO A 30 -41.18 3.83 -115.80
C PRO A 30 -42.11 4.94 -115.32
N GLU A 31 -42.04 5.27 -114.04
CA GLU A 31 -42.75 6.43 -113.53
C GLU A 31 -42.20 7.74 -114.10
N ASN A 32 -42.96 8.82 -113.93
CA ASN A 32 -42.59 10.17 -114.32
C ASN A 32 -42.07 10.30 -115.77
N TYR A 33 -42.56 9.43 -116.66
CA TYR A 33 -42.14 9.36 -118.05
C TYR A 33 -42.28 10.72 -118.76
N GLY A 34 -41.15 11.35 -119.10
CA GLY A 34 -41.08 12.70 -119.66
C GLY A 34 -41.34 12.81 -121.18
N GLY A 35 -41.85 11.77 -121.82
CA GLY A 35 -42.18 11.77 -123.25
C GLY A 35 -43.57 12.34 -123.57
N ASN A 36 -43.99 12.19 -124.83
CA ASN A 36 -45.33 12.63 -125.26
C ASN A 36 -46.40 11.61 -124.89
N PHE A 37 -47.54 12.10 -124.41
CA PHE A 37 -48.75 11.30 -124.19
C PHE A 37 -49.75 11.45 -125.34
N PRO A 38 -50.58 10.42 -125.64
CA PRO A 38 -50.67 9.14 -124.94
C PRO A 38 -49.48 8.21 -125.23
N LEU A 39 -49.00 7.50 -124.19
CA LEU A 39 -47.92 6.52 -124.29
C LEU A 39 -48.52 5.13 -124.53
N TYR A 40 -48.19 4.52 -125.67
CA TYR A 40 -48.66 3.19 -126.03
C TYR A 40 -47.85 2.12 -125.27
N LEU A 41 -48.54 1.33 -124.46
CA LEU A 41 -47.93 0.36 -123.55
C LEU A 41 -47.74 -1.02 -124.19
N THR A 42 -48.86 -1.62 -124.61
CA THR A 42 -48.85 -2.98 -125.18
C THR A 42 -50.00 -3.16 -126.15
N LYS A 43 -49.81 -4.01 -127.14
CA LYS A 43 -50.85 -4.31 -128.13
C LYS A 43 -51.72 -5.46 -127.62
N LEU A 44 -53.01 -5.20 -127.46
CA LEU A 44 -54.00 -6.21 -127.13
C LEU A 44 -54.39 -6.96 -128.40
N SER A 45 -54.56 -8.29 -128.29
CA SER A 45 -54.95 -9.14 -129.40
C SER A 45 -56.45 -9.10 -129.66
N LEU A 46 -56.97 -7.89 -129.91
CA LEU A 46 -58.38 -7.67 -130.22
C LEU A 46 -58.72 -8.28 -131.61
N PRO A 47 -59.89 -8.93 -131.76
CA PRO A 47 -60.32 -9.48 -133.05
C PRO A 47 -60.57 -8.35 -134.06
N ARG A 48 -60.01 -8.46 -135.28
CA ARG A 48 -60.24 -7.50 -136.38
C ARG A 48 -61.34 -7.99 -137.32
N GLU A 49 -62.19 -7.04 -137.72
CA GLU A 49 -63.28 -7.10 -138.70
C GLU A 49 -64.66 -7.58 -138.17
N GLU A 50 -65.65 -6.67 -138.30
CA GLU A 50 -67.13 -6.87 -138.24
C GLU A 50 -67.87 -6.98 -136.89
N ALA A 51 -67.37 -6.42 -135.78
CA ALA A 51 -68.17 -6.29 -134.55
C ALA A 51 -68.39 -4.81 -134.13
N GLU A 52 -69.65 -4.39 -134.05
CA GLU A 52 -70.09 -3.12 -133.42
C GLU A 52 -69.93 -3.19 -131.88
N GLY A 53 -68.70 -3.33 -131.40
CA GLY A 53 -68.36 -3.43 -129.98
C GLY A 53 -67.57 -2.22 -129.47
N GLN A 54 -67.84 -1.80 -128.23
CA GLN A 54 -67.05 -0.82 -127.49
C GLN A 54 -66.04 -1.55 -126.57
N VAL A 55 -64.81 -1.05 -126.50
CA VAL A 55 -63.82 -1.54 -125.53
C VAL A 55 -64.14 -0.92 -124.17
N VAL A 56 -64.32 -1.76 -123.17
CA VAL A 56 -64.57 -1.37 -121.77
C VAL A 56 -63.33 -1.73 -120.96
N LEU A 57 -62.88 -0.77 -120.14
CA LEU A 57 -61.72 -0.92 -119.27
C LEU A 57 -62.20 -0.79 -117.83
N SER A 58 -61.91 -1.80 -117.02
CA SER A 58 -62.24 -1.82 -115.59
C SER A 58 -61.01 -2.19 -114.78
N GLY A 59 -60.97 -1.87 -113.48
CA GLY A 59 -59.85 -2.23 -112.63
C GLY A 59 -60.04 -1.78 -111.19
N ASP A 60 -59.06 -2.10 -110.35
CA ASP A 60 -59.18 -2.01 -108.89
C ASP A 60 -59.32 -0.58 -108.35
N SER A 61 -58.90 0.44 -109.12
CA SER A 61 -58.91 1.86 -108.72
C SER A 61 -60.13 2.69 -109.19
N GLY A 62 -61.19 2.07 -109.74
CA GLY A 62 -62.45 2.76 -110.09
C GLY A 62 -62.31 3.86 -111.16
N ARG A 63 -63.14 4.94 -111.07
CA ARG A 63 -63.22 6.06 -112.07
C ARG A 63 -61.88 6.70 -112.45
N ALA A 64 -60.85 6.60 -111.61
CA ALA A 64 -59.51 7.13 -111.92
C ALA A 64 -58.84 6.38 -113.08
N ILE A 65 -59.16 5.10 -113.28
CA ILE A 65 -58.61 4.26 -114.36
C ILE A 65 -59.11 4.73 -115.73
N GLU A 66 -60.37 5.15 -115.84
CA GLU A 66 -60.97 5.64 -117.10
C GLU A 66 -60.28 6.93 -117.60
N ASP A 67 -59.74 7.73 -116.69
CA ASP A 67 -59.02 8.97 -117.00
C ASP A 67 -57.52 8.73 -117.28
N LEU A 68 -56.94 7.67 -116.71
CA LEU A 68 -55.50 7.35 -116.76
C LEU A 68 -55.12 6.39 -117.90
N PHE A 69 -55.95 5.39 -118.19
CA PHE A 69 -55.70 4.37 -119.20
C PHE A 69 -56.82 4.35 -120.22
N ALA A 70 -56.45 4.19 -121.49
CA ALA A 70 -57.41 3.97 -122.56
C ALA A 70 -56.89 2.90 -123.52
N VAL A 71 -57.77 2.36 -124.37
CA VAL A 71 -57.38 1.47 -125.45
C VAL A 71 -57.76 2.14 -126.75
N ASP A 72 -56.79 2.29 -127.66
CA ASP A 72 -57.07 2.81 -128.99
C ASP A 72 -57.90 1.79 -129.79
N PRO A 73 -59.15 2.11 -130.17
CA PRO A 73 -60.06 1.17 -130.81
C PRO A 73 -59.61 0.76 -132.22
N GLU A 74 -58.80 1.56 -132.93
CA GLU A 74 -58.34 1.23 -134.28
C GLU A 74 -57.08 0.34 -134.28
N SER A 75 -56.14 0.64 -133.38
CA SER A 75 -54.86 -0.06 -133.31
C SER A 75 -54.83 -1.22 -132.32
N GLY A 76 -55.72 -1.20 -131.32
CA GLY A 76 -55.82 -2.17 -130.24
C GLY A 76 -54.73 -2.06 -129.18
N PHE A 77 -54.05 -0.92 -129.09
CA PHE A 77 -53.03 -0.71 -128.06
C PHE A 77 -53.65 -0.13 -126.77
N LEU A 78 -53.27 -0.71 -125.63
CA LEU A 78 -53.45 -0.07 -124.33
C LEU A 78 -52.47 1.11 -124.24
N LEU A 79 -52.97 2.27 -123.84
CA LEU A 79 -52.21 3.49 -123.68
C LEU A 79 -52.48 4.14 -122.33
N VAL A 80 -51.51 4.90 -121.85
CA VAL A 80 -51.65 5.75 -120.66
C VAL A 80 -51.68 7.22 -121.11
N THR A 81 -52.56 8.02 -120.51
CA THR A 81 -52.89 9.39 -120.94
C THR A 81 -52.00 10.45 -120.29
N ARG A 82 -51.34 10.11 -119.17
CA ARG A 82 -50.41 10.97 -118.43
C ARG A 82 -49.37 10.11 -117.72
N ALA A 83 -48.34 10.75 -117.16
CA ALA A 83 -47.32 10.05 -116.39
C ALA A 83 -47.94 9.36 -115.17
N LEU A 84 -47.38 8.21 -114.81
CA LEU A 84 -47.68 7.48 -113.58
C LEU A 84 -46.65 7.85 -112.52
N ASP A 85 -47.07 7.83 -111.26
CA ASP A 85 -46.27 8.10 -110.07
C ASP A 85 -46.38 6.86 -109.17
N ARG A 86 -45.24 6.24 -108.85
CA ARG A 86 -45.16 4.97 -108.10
C ARG A 86 -45.43 5.22 -106.61
N GLU A 87 -44.97 6.33 -106.05
CA GLU A 87 -45.25 6.72 -104.65
C GLU A 87 -46.74 6.93 -104.42
N GLU A 88 -47.48 7.37 -105.44
CA GLU A 88 -48.94 7.39 -105.42
C GLU A 88 -49.55 5.98 -105.56
N GLN A 89 -49.16 5.23 -106.59
CA GLN A 89 -49.62 3.85 -106.80
C GLN A 89 -48.65 3.03 -107.68
N ALA A 90 -47.99 2.04 -107.07
CA ALA A 90 -46.97 1.19 -107.69
C ALA A 90 -47.48 0.11 -108.67
N GLU A 91 -48.76 -0.29 -108.55
CA GLU A 91 -49.34 -1.34 -109.40
C GLU A 91 -50.79 -1.03 -109.75
N TYR A 92 -51.16 -1.21 -111.02
CA TYR A 92 -52.54 -1.11 -111.49
C TYR A 92 -52.97 -2.44 -112.10
N GLN A 93 -54.10 -2.98 -111.62
CA GLN A 93 -54.72 -4.18 -112.17
C GLN A 93 -55.90 -3.77 -113.05
N LEU A 94 -55.79 -4.03 -114.35
CA LEU A 94 -56.75 -3.66 -115.38
C LEU A 94 -57.37 -4.93 -115.97
N GLN A 95 -58.66 -4.87 -116.27
CA GLN A 95 -59.39 -5.85 -117.06
C GLN A 95 -59.96 -5.18 -118.29
N VAL A 96 -59.54 -5.67 -119.46
CA VAL A 96 -60.01 -5.17 -120.75
C VAL A 96 -60.99 -6.17 -121.34
N THR A 97 -62.22 -5.72 -121.60
CA THR A 97 -63.26 -6.46 -122.31
C THR A 97 -63.66 -5.70 -123.57
N LEU A 98 -64.07 -6.44 -124.60
CA LEU A 98 -64.77 -5.89 -125.75
C LEU A 98 -66.25 -6.24 -125.59
N GLU A 99 -67.14 -5.28 -125.57
CA GLU A 99 -68.57 -5.48 -125.28
C GLU A 99 -69.45 -4.89 -126.38
N THR A 100 -70.59 -5.51 -126.67
CA THR A 100 -71.64 -4.94 -127.53
C THR A 100 -72.35 -3.77 -126.84
N VAL A 101 -73.06 -2.93 -127.59
CA VAL A 101 -73.89 -1.82 -127.04
C VAL A 101 -74.92 -2.32 -126.00
N ASP A 102 -75.33 -3.59 -126.09
CA ASP A 102 -76.26 -4.25 -125.16
C ASP A 102 -75.56 -4.92 -123.95
N GLY A 103 -74.24 -4.76 -123.79
CA GLY A 103 -73.45 -5.26 -122.64
C GLY A 103 -72.97 -6.72 -122.73
N HIS A 104 -73.08 -7.39 -123.89
CA HIS A 104 -72.52 -8.73 -124.07
C HIS A 104 -71.03 -8.67 -124.41
N VAL A 105 -70.19 -9.39 -123.65
CA VAL A 105 -68.73 -9.50 -123.87
C VAL A 105 -68.43 -10.36 -125.10
N LEU A 106 -67.77 -9.77 -126.09
CA LEU A 106 -67.30 -10.38 -127.33
C LEU A 106 -65.87 -10.92 -127.24
N TRP A 107 -65.04 -10.32 -126.39
CA TRP A 107 -63.65 -10.72 -126.15
C TRP A 107 -63.20 -10.24 -124.77
N GLY A 108 -62.31 -10.99 -124.12
CA GLY A 108 -61.90 -10.75 -122.73
C GLY A 108 -62.75 -11.51 -121.70
N PRO A 109 -62.56 -11.27 -120.38
CA PRO A 109 -61.67 -10.26 -119.80
C PRO A 109 -60.19 -10.65 -119.95
N GLN A 110 -59.37 -9.74 -120.51
CA GLN A 110 -57.92 -9.88 -120.47
C GLN A 110 -57.39 -9.11 -119.26
N ALA A 111 -56.79 -9.83 -118.30
CA ALA A 111 -56.10 -9.20 -117.18
C ALA A 111 -54.78 -8.58 -117.68
N VAL A 112 -54.57 -7.31 -117.38
CA VAL A 112 -53.34 -6.56 -117.64
C VAL A 112 -52.88 -5.94 -116.34
N ARG A 113 -51.66 -6.26 -115.94
CA ARG A 113 -51.03 -5.69 -114.76
C ARG A 113 -49.99 -4.69 -115.21
N VAL A 114 -50.22 -3.44 -114.85
CA VAL A 114 -49.25 -2.37 -115.09
C VAL A 114 -48.44 -2.21 -113.81
N HIS A 115 -47.19 -2.66 -113.84
CA HIS A 115 -46.22 -2.44 -112.79
C HIS A 115 -45.46 -1.15 -113.11
N VAL A 116 -45.54 -0.17 -112.21
CA VAL A 116 -44.80 1.07 -112.34
C VAL A 116 -43.40 0.83 -111.80
N LYS A 117 -42.40 1.01 -112.65
CA LYS A 117 -40.99 0.90 -112.27
C LYS A 117 -40.56 2.13 -111.50
N ASP A 118 -39.90 1.87 -110.38
CA ASP A 118 -39.23 2.83 -109.54
C ASP A 118 -38.13 3.58 -110.32
N GLU A 119 -38.20 4.90 -110.28
CA GLU A 119 -37.12 5.80 -110.67
C GLU A 119 -36.60 6.51 -109.43
N ASN A 120 -35.30 6.79 -109.36
CA ASN A 120 -34.68 7.43 -108.20
C ASN A 120 -35.01 8.93 -108.19
N ASP A 121 -36.23 9.31 -107.80
CA ASP A 121 -36.75 10.67 -107.83
C ASP A 121 -37.24 11.18 -106.46
N GLN A 122 -37.33 10.31 -105.46
CA GLN A 122 -37.41 10.71 -104.07
C GLN A 122 -36.02 11.06 -103.55
N VAL A 123 -35.99 11.99 -102.61
CA VAL A 123 -34.74 12.45 -102.00
C VAL A 123 -34.71 11.98 -100.55
N PRO A 124 -33.61 11.36 -100.09
CA PRO A 124 -33.45 10.98 -98.70
C PRO A 124 -33.69 12.17 -97.78
N HIS A 125 -34.35 11.96 -96.64
CA HIS A 125 -34.49 13.01 -95.62
C HIS A 125 -34.23 12.47 -94.22
N PHE A 126 -33.56 13.28 -93.40
CA PHE A 126 -33.38 12.97 -91.98
C PHE A 126 -34.67 13.24 -91.20
N SER A 127 -34.89 12.48 -90.13
CA SER A 127 -36.01 12.74 -89.21
C SER A 127 -35.87 14.07 -88.46
N GLN A 128 -34.62 14.55 -88.29
CA GLN A 128 -34.29 15.82 -87.65
C GLN A 128 -33.26 16.61 -88.48
N ALA A 129 -33.43 17.93 -88.54
CA ALA A 129 -32.44 18.82 -89.18
C ALA A 129 -31.20 19.05 -88.30
N ILE A 130 -31.36 19.00 -86.97
CA ILE A 130 -30.29 19.16 -85.98
C ILE A 130 -30.45 18.09 -84.90
N TYR A 131 -29.44 17.24 -84.76
CA TYR A 131 -29.32 16.28 -83.67
C TYR A 131 -28.42 16.87 -82.58
N ARG A 132 -28.71 16.55 -81.32
CA ARG A 132 -27.90 16.99 -80.17
C ARG A 132 -27.49 15.79 -79.34
N ALA A 133 -26.20 15.70 -79.04
CA ALA A 133 -25.65 14.70 -78.16
C ALA A 133 -24.70 15.35 -77.15
N GLN A 134 -24.64 14.77 -75.97
CA GLN A 134 -23.61 15.07 -74.99
C GLN A 134 -22.70 13.85 -74.88
N LEU A 135 -21.42 14.07 -74.63
CA LEU A 135 -20.43 13.00 -74.55
C LEU A 135 -19.44 13.27 -73.43
N SER A 136 -19.38 12.36 -72.47
CA SER A 136 -18.43 12.43 -71.36
C SER A 136 -17.01 12.14 -71.83
N GLN A 137 -16.03 12.80 -71.20
CA GLN A 137 -14.61 12.45 -71.31
C GLN A 137 -14.36 10.95 -70.99
N GLY A 138 -13.22 10.39 -71.40
CA GLY A 138 -12.93 8.96 -71.17
C GLY A 138 -13.86 7.91 -71.83
N THR A 139 -14.86 8.31 -72.65
CA THR A 139 -15.71 7.35 -73.38
C THR A 139 -14.87 6.47 -74.32
N ARG A 140 -15.10 5.15 -74.29
CA ARG A 140 -14.36 4.17 -75.10
C ARG A 140 -14.68 4.29 -76.60
N PRO A 141 -13.71 4.00 -77.50
CA PRO A 141 -13.95 4.08 -78.93
C PRO A 141 -14.85 2.94 -79.41
N GLY A 142 -15.63 3.18 -80.46
CA GLY A 142 -16.45 2.17 -81.13
C GLY A 142 -17.84 1.91 -80.53
N ILE A 143 -18.15 2.45 -79.34
CA ILE A 143 -19.49 2.33 -78.73
C ILE A 143 -20.40 3.44 -79.30
N PRO A 144 -21.56 3.10 -79.89
CA PRO A 144 -22.48 4.09 -80.44
C PRO A 144 -23.19 4.87 -79.34
N PHE A 145 -23.19 6.21 -79.44
CA PHE A 145 -23.86 7.11 -78.49
C PHE A 145 -25.08 7.83 -79.10
N LEU A 146 -25.23 7.82 -80.43
CA LEU A 146 -26.35 8.40 -81.15
C LEU A 146 -26.61 7.59 -82.43
N PHE A 147 -27.89 7.35 -82.76
CA PHE A 147 -28.31 6.78 -84.04
C PHE A 147 -29.01 7.85 -84.86
N LEU A 148 -28.57 8.05 -86.11
CA LEU A 148 -29.17 8.98 -87.05
C LEU A 148 -30.25 8.27 -87.85
N GLU A 149 -31.44 8.87 -87.92
CA GLU A 149 -32.57 8.30 -88.65
C GLU A 149 -32.84 9.08 -89.93
N ALA A 150 -32.99 8.37 -91.04
CA ALA A 150 -33.36 8.92 -92.34
C ALA A 150 -34.27 7.95 -93.10
N SER A 151 -35.05 8.48 -94.03
CA SER A 151 -35.97 7.73 -94.87
C SER A 151 -35.93 8.20 -96.31
N ASP A 152 -36.12 7.25 -97.23
CA ASP A 152 -36.34 7.48 -98.66
C ASP A 152 -37.73 6.97 -99.06
N GLY A 153 -38.36 7.65 -100.01
CA GLY A 153 -39.67 7.28 -100.54
C GLY A 153 -39.62 6.20 -101.62
N ASP A 154 -38.46 6.04 -102.28
CA ASP A 154 -38.24 5.06 -103.35
C ASP A 154 -38.48 3.61 -102.89
N GLU A 155 -38.58 2.66 -103.82
CA GLU A 155 -38.96 1.27 -103.54
C GLU A 155 -38.05 0.61 -102.48
N PRO A 156 -38.61 0.11 -101.35
CA PRO A 156 -37.81 -0.50 -100.28
C PRO A 156 -37.01 -1.73 -100.72
N GLY A 157 -35.72 -1.76 -100.37
CA GLY A 157 -34.84 -2.89 -100.64
C GLY A 157 -34.16 -2.84 -102.02
N THR A 158 -34.41 -1.80 -102.81
CA THR A 158 -33.64 -1.46 -104.01
C THR A 158 -32.43 -0.57 -103.64
N ALA A 159 -31.59 -0.27 -104.63
CA ALA A 159 -30.48 0.67 -104.45
C ALA A 159 -30.96 2.12 -104.24
N ASN A 160 -32.16 2.46 -104.74
CA ASN A 160 -32.73 3.80 -104.66
C ASN A 160 -33.18 4.13 -103.22
N SER A 161 -33.57 3.12 -102.43
CA SER A 161 -33.88 3.27 -100.99
C SER A 161 -32.75 2.85 -100.04
N ASP A 162 -31.62 2.34 -100.53
CA ASP A 162 -30.47 1.92 -99.69
C ASP A 162 -29.65 3.14 -99.25
N LEU A 163 -29.90 3.59 -98.03
CA LEU A 163 -29.29 4.79 -97.46
C LEU A 163 -27.89 4.54 -96.89
N ARG A 164 -26.96 5.44 -97.24
CA ARG A 164 -25.59 5.45 -96.74
C ARG A 164 -25.24 6.75 -96.02
N PHE A 165 -24.80 6.61 -94.78
CA PHE A 165 -24.42 7.71 -93.90
C PHE A 165 -22.93 8.01 -93.98
N HIS A 166 -22.59 9.30 -93.98
CA HIS A 166 -21.20 9.77 -93.98
C HIS A 166 -21.03 11.08 -93.20
N ILE A 167 -19.87 11.26 -92.55
CA ILE A 167 -19.49 12.54 -91.92
C ILE A 167 -18.75 13.37 -92.97
N LEU A 168 -19.33 14.50 -93.40
CA LEU A 168 -18.72 15.41 -94.36
C LEU A 168 -17.66 16.32 -93.71
N SER A 169 -17.94 16.80 -92.50
CA SER A 169 -17.01 17.67 -91.78
C SER A 169 -17.25 17.65 -90.28
N GLN A 170 -16.20 18.01 -89.53
CA GLN A 170 -16.20 18.19 -88.09
C GLN A 170 -15.57 19.56 -87.78
N ALA A 171 -16.25 20.37 -86.97
CA ALA A 171 -15.71 21.61 -86.43
C ALA A 171 -15.85 21.63 -84.89
N PRO A 172 -14.78 21.91 -84.12
CA PRO A 172 -13.41 22.15 -84.56
C PRO A 172 -12.70 20.87 -85.05
N ALA A 173 -11.68 21.02 -85.90
CA ALA A 173 -10.83 19.92 -86.38
C ALA A 173 -9.71 19.53 -85.40
N GLN A 174 -9.59 20.23 -84.27
CA GLN A 174 -8.66 19.94 -83.18
C GLN A 174 -9.44 19.32 -82.00
N PRO A 175 -8.83 18.44 -81.19
CA PRO A 175 -7.45 17.96 -81.23
C PRO A 175 -7.16 16.90 -82.32
N SER A 176 -8.20 16.36 -82.96
CA SER A 176 -8.09 15.47 -84.12
C SER A 176 -9.21 15.76 -85.13
N PRO A 177 -8.97 15.67 -86.45
CA PRO A 177 -10.02 15.86 -87.45
C PRO A 177 -11.02 14.70 -87.51
N ASP A 178 -10.64 13.53 -86.98
CA ASP A 178 -11.42 12.30 -87.00
C ASP A 178 -11.86 11.91 -85.58
N MET A 179 -12.48 12.80 -84.81
CA MET A 179 -12.90 12.45 -83.44
C MET A 179 -14.03 11.42 -83.45
N PHE A 180 -14.90 11.48 -84.45
CA PHE A 180 -16.10 10.65 -84.56
C PHE A 180 -16.03 9.73 -85.77
N GLN A 181 -16.71 8.59 -85.66
CA GLN A 181 -16.92 7.64 -86.75
C GLN A 181 -18.42 7.34 -86.85
N LEU A 182 -18.90 7.12 -88.08
CA LEU A 182 -20.30 6.86 -88.36
C LEU A 182 -20.42 5.56 -89.14
N GLU A 183 -21.22 4.63 -88.63
CA GLU A 183 -21.50 3.39 -89.34
C GLU A 183 -22.39 3.70 -90.58
N PRO A 184 -21.99 3.30 -91.80
CA PRO A 184 -22.65 3.74 -93.03
C PRO A 184 -24.07 3.22 -93.28
N GLN A 185 -24.51 2.10 -92.71
CA GLN A 185 -25.84 1.50 -92.91
C GLN A 185 -26.83 1.80 -91.78
N LEU A 186 -26.35 1.83 -90.54
CA LEU A 186 -27.14 1.94 -89.32
C LEU A 186 -27.24 3.39 -88.82
N GLY A 187 -26.44 4.31 -89.36
CA GLY A 187 -26.37 5.68 -88.86
C GLY A 187 -25.82 5.76 -87.43
N ALA A 188 -25.07 4.76 -86.99
CA ALA A 188 -24.58 4.64 -85.62
C ALA A 188 -23.32 5.50 -85.43
N LEU A 189 -23.44 6.62 -84.70
CA LEU A 189 -22.36 7.55 -84.42
C LEU A 189 -21.62 7.14 -83.14
N ALA A 190 -20.30 6.99 -83.24
CA ALA A 190 -19.42 6.56 -82.16
C ALA A 190 -18.13 7.40 -82.14
N LEU A 191 -17.34 7.29 -81.06
CA LEU A 191 -15.98 7.81 -81.05
C LEU A 191 -15.05 6.94 -81.87
N SER A 192 -14.14 7.58 -82.60
CA SER A 192 -13.00 6.87 -83.21
C SER A 192 -11.95 6.53 -82.15
N PRO A 193 -11.02 5.59 -82.42
CA PRO A 193 -9.88 5.33 -81.54
C PRO A 193 -9.07 6.59 -81.20
N LYS A 194 -8.87 7.49 -82.17
CA LYS A 194 -8.18 8.76 -81.95
C LYS A 194 -9.03 9.72 -81.14
N GLY A 195 -10.34 9.75 -81.39
CA GLY A 195 -11.31 10.57 -80.67
C GLY A 195 -11.32 10.27 -79.18
N SER A 196 -11.42 8.99 -78.83
CA SER A 196 -11.38 8.54 -77.43
C SER A 196 -10.07 8.97 -76.72
N THR A 197 -8.91 8.74 -77.34
CA THR A 197 -7.62 9.16 -76.73
C THR A 197 -7.37 10.67 -76.68
N SER A 198 -8.12 11.46 -77.45
CA SER A 198 -7.93 12.91 -77.56
C SER A 198 -9.05 13.70 -76.87
N LEU A 199 -10.03 13.01 -76.29
CA LEU A 199 -11.23 13.61 -75.71
C LEU A 199 -10.91 14.56 -74.54
N ASP A 200 -9.86 14.24 -73.77
CA ASP A 200 -9.36 15.05 -72.65
C ASP A 200 -8.70 16.37 -73.10
N ARG A 201 -8.40 16.49 -74.39
CA ARG A 201 -7.86 17.71 -75.02
C ARG A 201 -8.90 18.44 -75.87
N ALA A 202 -10.18 18.10 -75.71
CA ALA A 202 -11.27 18.77 -76.39
C ALA A 202 -11.25 20.28 -76.10
N LEU A 203 -11.61 21.08 -77.10
CA LEU A 203 -11.67 22.54 -76.98
C LEU A 203 -13.00 22.97 -76.35
N GLU A 204 -13.03 24.17 -75.74
CA GLU A 204 -14.27 24.75 -75.22
C GLU A 204 -15.27 25.01 -76.38
N GLY A 205 -16.42 24.31 -76.34
CA GLY A 205 -17.52 24.45 -77.30
C GLY A 205 -17.99 23.10 -77.89
N PRO A 206 -19.23 23.03 -78.42
CA PRO A 206 -19.72 21.80 -79.05
C PRO A 206 -19.01 21.53 -80.37
N TYR A 207 -18.70 20.27 -80.64
CA TYR A 207 -18.37 19.79 -81.98
C TYR A 207 -19.62 19.83 -82.84
N GLN A 208 -19.51 20.41 -84.03
CA GLN A 208 -20.55 20.37 -85.04
C GLN A 208 -20.12 19.44 -86.14
N LEU A 209 -20.87 18.35 -86.33
CA LEU A 209 -20.68 17.40 -87.41
C LEU A 209 -21.69 17.72 -88.50
N LEU A 210 -21.21 17.95 -89.72
CA LEU A 210 -22.08 17.95 -90.89
C LEU A 210 -22.15 16.51 -91.40
N VAL A 211 -23.30 15.88 -91.28
CA VAL A 211 -23.54 14.51 -91.73
C VAL A 211 -24.37 14.51 -93.00
N GLN A 212 -24.12 13.54 -93.86
CA GLN A 212 -24.83 13.30 -95.10
C GLN A 212 -25.44 11.92 -95.07
N VAL A 213 -26.66 11.82 -95.61
CA VAL A 213 -27.26 10.57 -96.04
C VAL A 213 -27.45 10.62 -97.55
N LYS A 214 -27.13 9.53 -98.22
CA LYS A 214 -27.18 9.39 -99.67
C LYS A 214 -27.83 8.06 -100.04
N ASP A 215 -28.71 8.04 -101.03
CA ASP A 215 -29.14 6.80 -101.67
C ASP A 215 -27.99 6.12 -102.44
N MET A 216 -28.21 4.88 -102.88
CA MET A 216 -27.26 4.12 -103.69
C MET A 216 -27.72 3.95 -105.14
N GLY A 217 -28.70 4.74 -105.59
CA GLY A 217 -29.26 4.71 -106.94
C GLY A 217 -28.23 5.02 -108.04
N ASP A 218 -28.60 4.73 -109.29
CA ASP A 218 -27.71 4.71 -110.48
C ASP A 218 -27.07 6.07 -110.87
N GLN A 219 -27.41 7.16 -110.19
CA GLN A 219 -26.79 8.46 -110.44
C GLN A 219 -25.42 8.57 -109.76
N VAL A 220 -24.41 9.07 -110.48
CA VAL A 220 -23.03 9.27 -109.97
C VAL A 220 -22.99 10.08 -108.67
N SER A 221 -23.97 10.96 -108.44
CA SER A 221 -24.10 11.75 -107.23
C SER A 221 -25.15 11.24 -106.23
N GLY A 222 -26.11 10.39 -106.64
CA GLY A 222 -27.32 10.03 -105.88
C GLY A 222 -28.12 11.23 -105.35
N HIS A 223 -29.34 11.03 -104.87
CA HIS A 223 -29.99 12.04 -104.04
C HIS A 223 -29.39 12.01 -102.64
N GLN A 224 -29.24 13.20 -102.05
CA GLN A 224 -28.52 13.37 -100.80
C GLN A 224 -29.18 14.44 -99.94
N ALA A 225 -29.18 14.24 -98.64
CA ALA A 225 -29.54 15.24 -97.65
C ALA A 225 -28.45 15.39 -96.60
N THR A 226 -28.45 16.53 -95.92
CA THR A 226 -27.52 16.82 -94.83
C THR A 226 -28.26 17.21 -93.56
N ALA A 227 -27.67 16.87 -92.43
CA ALA A 227 -28.10 17.30 -91.10
C ALA A 227 -26.87 17.72 -90.28
N THR A 228 -27.10 18.49 -89.22
CA THR A 228 -26.05 18.88 -88.28
C THR A 228 -26.19 18.07 -87.00
N VAL A 229 -25.07 17.55 -86.48
CA VAL A 229 -25.01 16.94 -85.14
C VAL A 229 -24.17 17.84 -84.24
N ASP A 230 -24.80 18.45 -83.25
CA ASP A 230 -24.12 19.20 -82.20
C ASP A 230 -23.75 18.23 -81.07
N VAL A 231 -22.45 17.94 -80.93
CA VAL A 231 -21.89 17.09 -79.88
C VAL A 231 -21.15 17.94 -78.86
N SER A 232 -21.73 18.18 -77.70
CA SER A 232 -21.03 18.86 -76.61
C SER A 232 -20.20 17.85 -75.80
N ILE A 233 -18.88 18.06 -75.73
CA ILE A 233 -18.05 17.31 -74.79
C ILE A 233 -18.27 17.90 -73.41
N VAL A 234 -18.70 17.05 -72.49
CA VAL A 234 -18.78 17.40 -71.08
C VAL A 234 -17.62 16.73 -70.37
N GLU A 235 -17.04 17.41 -69.38
CA GLU A 235 -16.15 16.73 -68.42
C GLU A 235 -16.88 15.51 -67.84
N ASN A 236 -16.15 14.49 -67.39
CA ASN A 236 -16.75 13.35 -66.69
C ASN A 236 -17.73 13.86 -65.64
N THR A 237 -19.03 13.78 -65.93
CA THR A 237 -20.05 14.30 -65.05
C THR A 237 -20.27 13.31 -63.91
N TRP A 238 -19.39 13.45 -62.92
CA TRP A 238 -19.63 13.72 -61.49
C TRP A 238 -18.57 13.01 -60.65
N VAL A 239 -17.35 13.55 -60.67
CA VAL A 239 -16.42 13.35 -59.56
C VAL A 239 -16.82 14.38 -58.51
N PRO A 240 -17.29 14.01 -57.30
CA PRO A 240 -17.09 14.93 -56.20
C PRO A 240 -15.57 14.98 -56.02
N GLN A 241 -14.95 16.14 -56.31
CA GLN A 241 -13.50 16.31 -56.10
C GLN A 241 -13.10 16.07 -54.64
N GLU A 242 -14.09 16.07 -53.76
CA GLU A 242 -14.00 15.73 -52.36
C GLU A 242 -14.68 14.38 -52.10
N PRO A 243 -14.15 13.55 -51.19
CA PRO A 243 -14.84 12.36 -50.76
C PRO A 243 -16.24 12.69 -50.23
N VAL A 244 -17.18 11.76 -50.40
CA VAL A 244 -18.51 11.88 -49.80
C VAL A 244 -18.38 11.58 -48.32
N HIS A 245 -18.62 12.60 -47.50
CA HIS A 245 -18.58 12.50 -46.05
C HIS A 245 -19.97 12.17 -45.51
N LEU A 246 -20.09 11.05 -44.80
CA LEU A 246 -21.35 10.62 -44.16
C LEU A 246 -21.08 10.40 -42.68
N ALA A 247 -21.82 11.08 -41.81
CA ALA A 247 -21.82 10.74 -40.39
C ALA A 247 -22.23 9.28 -40.19
N GLU A 248 -21.55 8.57 -39.31
CA GLU A 248 -22.07 7.30 -38.81
C GLU A 248 -23.37 7.51 -38.03
N ASN A 249 -24.13 6.42 -37.82
CA ASN A 249 -25.41 6.48 -37.11
C ASN A 249 -26.42 7.51 -37.65
N LEU A 250 -26.29 7.90 -38.93
CA LEU A 250 -27.07 8.94 -39.59
C LEU A 250 -28.58 8.71 -39.38
N LYS A 251 -29.25 9.62 -38.65
CA LYS A 251 -30.68 9.49 -38.33
C LYS A 251 -31.59 9.94 -39.47
N VAL A 252 -31.58 9.18 -40.56
CA VAL A 252 -32.37 9.38 -41.78
C VAL A 252 -33.12 8.10 -42.17
N PRO A 253 -34.23 8.20 -42.95
CA PRO A 253 -34.85 7.02 -43.54
C PRO A 253 -33.94 6.43 -44.63
N TYR A 254 -33.79 5.11 -44.61
CA TYR A 254 -33.06 4.35 -45.62
C TYR A 254 -34.01 3.76 -46.68
N PRO A 255 -33.59 3.69 -47.97
CA PRO A 255 -32.32 4.16 -48.52
C PRO A 255 -32.22 5.70 -48.57
N HIS A 256 -31.05 6.25 -48.25
CA HIS A 256 -30.78 7.69 -48.25
C HIS A 256 -29.87 8.07 -49.42
N HIS A 257 -30.30 9.06 -50.21
CA HIS A 257 -29.58 9.54 -51.39
C HIS A 257 -28.31 10.29 -51.00
N ILE A 258 -27.15 9.86 -51.49
CA ILE A 258 -25.84 10.45 -51.14
C ILE A 258 -25.17 11.17 -52.31
N ALA A 259 -25.39 10.71 -53.54
CA ALA A 259 -24.79 11.26 -54.75
C ALA A 259 -25.59 10.80 -55.97
N GLN A 260 -25.30 11.37 -57.14
CA GLN A 260 -25.87 10.91 -58.41
C GLN A 260 -24.76 10.89 -59.48
N VAL A 261 -24.83 9.96 -60.42
CA VAL A 261 -23.95 9.87 -61.58
C VAL A 261 -24.77 9.92 -62.85
N HIS A 262 -24.18 10.43 -63.93
CA HIS A 262 -24.85 10.47 -65.22
C HIS A 262 -23.87 10.21 -66.38
N TRP A 263 -24.18 9.21 -67.18
CA TRP A 263 -23.54 8.91 -68.46
C TRP A 263 -24.51 9.16 -69.62
N SER A 264 -24.00 9.76 -70.69
CA SER A 264 -24.75 9.99 -71.92
C SER A 264 -24.60 8.81 -72.89
N GLY A 265 -25.71 8.15 -73.22
CA GLY A 265 -25.79 7.04 -74.18
C GLY A 265 -27.24 6.63 -74.42
N GLY A 266 -27.52 5.94 -75.53
CA GLY A 266 -28.88 5.54 -75.92
C GLY A 266 -29.58 4.63 -74.91
N ASP A 267 -28.83 3.77 -74.20
CA ASP A 267 -29.31 2.83 -73.17
C ASP A 267 -28.21 2.55 -72.11
N VAL A 268 -28.18 3.32 -71.01
CA VAL A 268 -27.17 3.17 -69.95
C VAL A 268 -27.73 2.36 -68.76
N HIS A 269 -26.97 1.40 -68.26
CA HIS A 269 -27.28 0.60 -67.07
C HIS A 269 -26.16 0.73 -66.04
N TYR A 270 -26.51 1.13 -64.81
CA TYR A 270 -25.56 1.34 -63.72
C TYR A 270 -25.48 0.12 -62.81
N TYR A 271 -24.28 -0.16 -62.29
CA TYR A 271 -24.08 -1.07 -61.16
C TYR A 271 -22.86 -0.63 -60.33
N LEU A 272 -22.77 -1.16 -59.11
CA LEU A 272 -21.70 -0.84 -58.16
C LEU A 272 -20.83 -2.06 -57.86
N GLU A 273 -19.54 -1.81 -57.79
CA GLU A 273 -18.58 -2.67 -57.09
C GLU A 273 -18.05 -1.91 -55.87
N ILE A 274 -18.18 -2.49 -54.67
CA ILE A 274 -17.90 -1.79 -53.40
C ILE A 274 -16.75 -2.51 -52.70
N GLN A 275 -15.73 -1.75 -52.31
CA GLN A 275 -14.56 -2.27 -51.61
C GLN A 275 -14.30 -1.49 -50.32
N PRO A 276 -14.36 -2.14 -49.13
CA PRO A 276 -14.89 -3.50 -48.88
C PRO A 276 -16.43 -3.56 -49.08
N PRO A 277 -17.06 -4.74 -49.11
CA PRO A 277 -18.51 -4.86 -49.26
C PRO A 277 -19.24 -4.02 -48.20
N GLY A 278 -20.21 -3.22 -48.63
CA GLY A 278 -20.89 -2.26 -47.77
C GLY A 278 -22.32 -1.96 -48.22
N PRO A 279 -23.09 -1.22 -47.40
CA PRO A 279 -24.51 -0.97 -47.63
C PRO A 279 -24.75 0.18 -48.59
N PHE A 280 -24.28 0.05 -49.83
CA PHE A 280 -24.49 1.05 -50.88
C PHE A 280 -25.16 0.43 -52.10
N ASP A 281 -25.96 1.23 -52.81
CA ASP A 281 -26.66 0.80 -54.01
C ASP A 281 -26.80 1.94 -55.04
N VAL A 282 -27.04 1.59 -56.31
CA VAL A 282 -27.28 2.53 -57.41
C VAL A 282 -28.57 2.19 -58.15
N ASP A 283 -29.40 3.20 -58.43
CA ASP A 283 -30.60 3.01 -59.24
C ASP A 283 -30.37 3.19 -60.75
N SER A 284 -31.41 2.94 -61.54
CA SER A 284 -31.38 3.11 -63.01
C SER A 284 -31.19 4.55 -63.47
N GLU A 285 -31.43 5.55 -62.61
CA GLU A 285 -31.21 6.97 -62.89
C GLU A 285 -29.79 7.42 -62.48
N GLY A 286 -28.96 6.48 -61.99
CA GLY A 286 -27.60 6.74 -61.53
C GLY A 286 -27.54 7.36 -60.13
N LYS A 287 -28.63 7.35 -59.35
CA LYS A 287 -28.59 7.84 -57.97
C LYS A 287 -27.99 6.79 -57.06
N LEU A 288 -27.05 7.24 -56.24
CA LEU A 288 -26.33 6.44 -55.25
C LEU A 288 -26.99 6.61 -53.89
N TYR A 289 -27.20 5.49 -53.21
CA TYR A 289 -27.83 5.46 -51.89
C TYR A 289 -26.98 4.70 -50.89
N VAL A 290 -27.03 5.14 -49.65
CA VAL A 290 -26.72 4.29 -48.49
C VAL A 290 -28.00 3.56 -48.07
N THR A 291 -27.91 2.26 -47.81
CA THR A 291 -29.08 1.38 -47.59
C THR A 291 -29.28 0.98 -46.12
N SER A 292 -28.29 1.19 -45.26
CA SER A 292 -28.39 0.96 -43.81
C SER A 292 -27.52 1.94 -43.01
N GLU A 293 -27.66 1.91 -41.68
CA GLU A 293 -26.74 2.63 -40.78
C GLU A 293 -25.28 2.20 -41.02
N LEU A 294 -24.38 3.18 -40.91
CA LEU A 294 -22.93 3.03 -41.01
C LEU A 294 -22.34 3.06 -39.61
N ASP A 295 -21.23 2.34 -39.45
CA ASP A 295 -20.44 2.21 -38.24
C ASP A 295 -18.97 2.40 -38.66
N ARG A 296 -18.36 3.48 -38.17
CA ARG A 296 -17.00 3.87 -38.55
C ARG A 296 -15.96 2.96 -37.88
N GLU A 297 -16.20 2.53 -36.64
CA GLU A 297 -15.34 1.61 -35.90
C GLU A 297 -15.22 0.26 -36.62
N ALA A 298 -16.29 -0.19 -37.27
CA ALA A 298 -16.27 -1.35 -38.15
C ALA A 298 -15.58 -1.05 -39.49
N GLN A 299 -15.91 0.07 -40.14
CA GLN A 299 -15.35 0.43 -41.45
C GLN A 299 -15.41 1.94 -41.72
N ALA A 300 -14.26 2.62 -41.60
CA ALA A 300 -14.16 4.07 -41.74
C ALA A 300 -14.24 4.61 -43.18
N GLU A 301 -13.91 3.79 -44.19
CA GLU A 301 -13.87 4.22 -45.59
C GLU A 301 -14.35 3.14 -46.55
N TYR A 302 -15.02 3.56 -47.61
CA TYR A 302 -15.44 2.71 -48.73
C TYR A 302 -15.00 3.31 -50.06
N LEU A 303 -14.60 2.45 -51.00
CA LEU A 303 -14.39 2.78 -52.40
C LEU A 303 -15.54 2.19 -53.22
N LEU A 304 -16.38 3.06 -53.78
CA LEU A 304 -17.44 2.68 -54.69
C LEU A 304 -16.96 2.86 -56.13
N GLN A 305 -16.94 1.79 -56.89
CA GLN A 305 -16.62 1.79 -58.31
C GLN A 305 -17.93 1.70 -59.09
N VAL A 306 -18.36 2.85 -59.63
CA VAL A 306 -19.60 2.98 -60.38
C VAL A 306 -19.36 2.68 -61.84
N TRP A 307 -20.02 1.66 -62.35
CA TRP A 307 -19.89 1.21 -63.73
C TRP A 307 -21.13 1.59 -64.54
N ALA A 308 -20.93 1.99 -65.78
CA ALA A 308 -21.98 2.26 -66.77
C ALA A 308 -21.83 1.30 -67.95
N GLN A 309 -22.85 0.48 -68.22
CA GLN A 309 -22.88 -0.49 -69.32
C GLN A 309 -24.01 -0.20 -70.31
N ASN A 310 -23.84 -0.66 -71.56
CA ASN A 310 -24.90 -0.65 -72.56
C ASN A 310 -25.83 -1.88 -72.42
N SER A 311 -26.86 -1.94 -73.26
CA SER A 311 -27.79 -3.08 -73.36
C SER A 311 -27.14 -4.43 -73.72
N HIS A 312 -25.87 -4.43 -74.14
CA HIS A 312 -25.06 -5.61 -74.45
C HIS A 312 -24.02 -5.94 -73.36
N SER A 313 -24.12 -5.31 -72.18
CA SER A 313 -23.19 -5.46 -71.05
C SER A 313 -21.75 -5.01 -71.33
N GLU A 314 -21.55 -4.16 -72.33
CA GLU A 314 -20.25 -3.55 -72.60
C GLU A 314 -20.13 -2.24 -71.82
N ALA A 315 -19.04 -2.09 -71.07
CA ALA A 315 -18.81 -0.88 -70.28
C ALA A 315 -18.53 0.33 -71.19
N TYR A 316 -19.31 1.40 -71.01
CA TYR A 316 -19.16 2.69 -71.71
C TYR A 316 -17.80 3.35 -71.42
N ALA A 317 -17.25 3.15 -70.22
CA ALA A 317 -15.99 3.74 -69.75
C ALA A 317 -15.32 2.87 -68.65
N GLU A 318 -14.16 3.32 -68.17
CA GLU A 318 -13.58 2.87 -66.89
C GLU A 318 -14.50 3.25 -65.71
N PRO A 319 -14.46 2.52 -64.56
CA PRO A 319 -15.35 2.80 -63.45
C PRO A 319 -15.05 4.15 -62.83
N LEU A 320 -16.10 4.85 -62.41
CA LEU A 320 -15.96 6.04 -61.59
C LEU A 320 -15.69 5.63 -60.14
N GLU A 321 -14.55 6.06 -59.62
CA GLU A 321 -14.17 5.80 -58.23
C GLU A 321 -14.68 6.91 -57.31
N LEU A 322 -15.60 6.56 -56.43
CA LEU A 322 -16.14 7.43 -55.39
C LEU A 322 -15.65 6.96 -54.02
N ARG A 323 -14.87 7.80 -53.33
CA ARG A 323 -14.49 7.54 -51.94
C ARG A 323 -15.58 8.07 -51.01
N VAL A 324 -16.12 7.18 -50.17
CA VAL A 324 -16.99 7.56 -49.05
C VAL A 324 -16.18 7.46 -47.77
N VAL A 325 -16.11 8.57 -47.04
CA VAL A 325 -15.47 8.66 -45.72
C VAL A 325 -16.56 8.74 -44.68
N VAL A 326 -16.60 7.75 -43.78
CA VAL A 326 -17.52 7.76 -42.65
C VAL A 326 -16.95 8.72 -41.61
N MET A 327 -17.70 9.77 -41.28
CA MET A 327 -17.35 10.73 -40.24
C MET A 327 -17.68 10.15 -38.88
N ASP A 328 -16.73 10.36 -37.98
CA ASP A 328 -16.78 9.97 -36.58
C ASP A 328 -17.84 10.75 -35.80
N GLU A 329 -18.67 10.03 -35.08
CA GLU A 329 -19.57 10.57 -34.06
C GLU A 329 -19.12 10.07 -32.68
N ASN A 330 -19.40 10.83 -31.62
CA ASN A 330 -18.97 10.46 -30.27
C ASN A 330 -19.95 9.45 -29.64
N ASP A 331 -19.96 8.20 -30.11
CA ASP A 331 -20.91 7.17 -29.69
C ASP A 331 -20.28 6.01 -28.88
N ASN A 332 -18.94 5.94 -28.81
CA ASN A 332 -18.24 5.07 -27.88
C ASN A 332 -17.87 5.81 -26.60
N VAL A 333 -17.90 5.08 -25.48
CA VAL A 333 -17.47 5.61 -24.19
C VAL A 333 -16.03 5.19 -23.93
N PRO A 334 -15.19 6.01 -23.26
CA PRO A 334 -13.87 5.56 -22.85
C PRO A 334 -13.97 4.30 -22.01
N VAL A 335 -13.19 3.27 -22.29
CA VAL A 335 -13.19 2.00 -21.55
C VAL A 335 -11.91 1.87 -20.74
N CYS A 336 -12.03 1.88 -19.42
CA CYS A 336 -10.91 1.63 -18.52
C CYS A 336 -10.39 0.19 -18.66
N SER A 337 -9.07 0.04 -18.59
CA SER A 337 -8.44 -1.28 -18.45
C SER A 337 -9.01 -2.02 -17.23
N PRO A 338 -9.10 -3.37 -17.27
CA PRO A 338 -9.57 -4.15 -16.14
C PRO A 338 -8.80 -3.82 -14.85
N PRO A 339 -9.45 -3.77 -13.68
CA PRO A 339 -8.79 -3.41 -12.43
C PRO A 339 -7.64 -4.38 -12.16
N GLY A 340 -6.43 -3.83 -12.08
CA GLY A 340 -5.22 -4.57 -11.73
C GLY A 340 -5.19 -4.98 -10.24
N PRO A 341 -4.15 -5.70 -9.80
CA PRO A 341 -3.95 -5.97 -8.38
C PRO A 341 -3.80 -4.65 -7.60
N PRO A 342 -4.18 -4.61 -6.31
CA PRO A 342 -3.96 -3.45 -5.47
C PRO A 342 -2.49 -3.00 -5.49
N VAL A 343 -2.28 -1.69 -5.55
CA VAL A 343 -0.93 -1.11 -5.56
C VAL A 343 -0.48 -0.85 -4.14
N SER A 344 0.68 -1.39 -3.77
CA SER A 344 1.27 -1.17 -2.44
C SER A 344 2.33 -0.08 -2.47
N ILE A 345 2.22 0.91 -1.58
CA ILE A 345 3.18 2.02 -1.44
C ILE A 345 3.68 2.16 0.00
N PRO A 346 4.98 2.31 0.24
CA PRO A 346 5.54 2.65 1.55
C PRO A 346 5.06 4.01 2.07
N GLU A 347 4.69 4.13 3.35
CA GLU A 347 4.12 5.37 3.92
C GLU A 347 5.05 6.59 3.87
N LEU A 348 6.37 6.39 3.93
CA LEU A 348 7.40 7.44 3.81
C LEU A 348 7.84 7.72 2.36
N SER A 349 7.06 7.28 1.37
CA SER A 349 7.34 7.60 -0.03
C SER A 349 7.25 9.10 -0.28
N PRO A 350 8.23 9.72 -0.96
CA PRO A 350 8.26 11.17 -1.15
C PRO A 350 7.11 11.65 -2.05
N PRO A 351 6.62 12.89 -1.86
CA PRO A 351 5.68 13.52 -2.79
C PRO A 351 6.20 13.50 -4.23
N GLY A 352 5.31 13.27 -5.19
CA GLY A 352 5.63 13.10 -6.60
C GLY A 352 6.03 11.68 -7.01
N THR A 353 6.10 10.72 -6.08
CA THR A 353 6.27 9.30 -6.43
C THR A 353 5.08 8.83 -7.28
N GLU A 354 5.35 8.23 -8.44
CA GLU A 354 4.33 7.63 -9.31
C GLU A 354 3.79 6.35 -8.65
N VAL A 355 2.48 6.34 -8.40
CA VAL A 355 1.75 5.21 -7.80
C VAL A 355 1.38 4.20 -8.87
N THR A 356 0.69 4.68 -9.90
CA THR A 356 0.23 3.87 -11.02
C THR A 356 -0.11 4.78 -12.18
N ARG A 357 -0.29 4.18 -13.35
CA ARG A 357 -0.74 4.87 -14.55
C ARG A 357 -2.03 4.22 -15.03
N LEU A 358 -3.07 5.03 -15.11
CA LEU A 358 -4.34 4.64 -15.69
C LEU A 358 -4.26 4.60 -17.22
N SER A 359 -4.97 3.64 -17.79
CA SER A 359 -5.16 3.52 -19.23
C SER A 359 -6.62 3.22 -19.50
N ALA A 360 -7.27 4.15 -20.20
CA ALA A 360 -8.56 3.95 -20.85
C ALA A 360 -8.35 4.08 -22.36
N GLU A 361 -9.15 3.33 -23.11
CA GLU A 361 -9.16 3.34 -24.58
C GLU A 361 -10.55 3.72 -25.06
N ASP A 362 -10.62 4.57 -26.08
CA ASP A 362 -11.86 4.94 -26.75
C ASP A 362 -11.81 4.40 -28.19
N ALA A 363 -12.92 3.85 -28.66
CA ALA A 363 -13.00 3.22 -29.97
C ALA A 363 -13.23 4.25 -31.11
N ASP A 364 -13.73 5.45 -30.77
CA ASP A 364 -13.92 6.57 -31.69
C ASP A 364 -12.63 6.93 -32.46
N ALA A 365 -12.73 7.76 -33.50
CA ALA A 365 -11.66 7.94 -34.48
C ALA A 365 -10.33 8.37 -33.84
N PRO A 366 -9.23 7.65 -34.12
CA PRO A 366 -7.97 7.88 -33.44
C PRO A 366 -7.44 9.29 -33.72
N GLY A 367 -7.22 10.05 -32.65
CA GLY A 367 -6.72 11.42 -32.73
C GLY A 367 -7.80 12.46 -33.03
N SER A 368 -9.07 12.06 -33.12
CA SER A 368 -10.20 12.97 -33.07
C SER A 368 -10.41 13.47 -31.63
N PRO A 369 -11.15 14.57 -31.43
CA PRO A 369 -11.61 14.96 -30.10
C PRO A 369 -12.40 13.85 -29.41
N ASN A 370 -13.19 13.07 -30.16
CA ASN A 370 -14.07 12.03 -29.62
C ASN A 370 -13.27 10.88 -29.00
N SER A 371 -12.07 10.57 -29.52
CA SER A 371 -11.19 9.58 -28.87
C SER A 371 -10.21 10.18 -27.84
N HIS A 372 -10.25 11.49 -27.59
CA HIS A 372 -9.25 12.17 -26.76
C HIS A 372 -9.64 12.17 -25.28
N ILE A 373 -9.08 11.20 -24.56
CA ILE A 373 -9.39 10.97 -23.15
C ILE A 373 -8.57 11.90 -22.24
N VAL A 374 -9.25 12.49 -21.25
CA VAL A 374 -8.65 13.11 -20.08
C VAL A 374 -9.17 12.46 -18.80
N TYR A 375 -8.32 12.44 -17.79
CA TYR A 375 -8.63 11.83 -16.50
C TYR A 375 -8.95 12.90 -15.45
N ARG A 376 -9.96 12.63 -14.63
CA ARG A 376 -10.35 13.50 -13.52
C ARG A 376 -10.59 12.66 -12.27
N LEU A 377 -9.87 12.98 -11.20
CA LEU A 377 -10.10 12.35 -9.91
C LEU A 377 -11.48 12.79 -9.39
N LEU A 378 -12.40 11.84 -9.21
CA LEU A 378 -13.67 12.09 -8.55
C LEU A 378 -13.33 12.33 -7.08
N SER A 379 -13.36 13.60 -6.66
CA SER A 379 -12.90 13.99 -5.33
C SER A 379 -13.57 13.16 -4.23
N LEU A 380 -12.75 12.57 -3.36
CA LEU A 380 -13.03 12.58 -1.93
C LEU A 380 -12.66 14.01 -1.50
N GLU A 381 -13.65 14.86 -1.19
CA GLU A 381 -13.36 16.18 -0.63
C GLU A 381 -12.40 16.02 0.56
N PRO A 382 -11.32 16.82 0.68
CA PRO A 382 -10.67 16.92 1.98
C PRO A 382 -11.73 17.43 2.97
N GLU A 383 -11.85 16.78 4.13
CA GLU A 383 -12.64 17.35 5.22
C GLU A 383 -12.18 18.81 5.41
N GLU A 384 -13.15 19.74 5.45
CA GLU A 384 -12.91 21.18 5.52
C GLU A 384 -11.76 21.50 6.50
N GLY A 385 -10.62 21.98 5.97
CA GLY A 385 -9.47 22.39 6.78
C GLY A 385 -8.14 21.69 6.50
N THR A 386 -8.09 20.62 5.69
CA THR A 386 -6.83 20.01 5.24
C THR A 386 -6.33 20.66 3.94
N ALA A 387 -5.24 21.42 4.03
CA ALA A 387 -4.58 22.00 2.86
C ALA A 387 -3.72 20.93 2.14
N GLY A 388 -4.30 20.23 1.17
CA GLY A 388 -3.57 19.29 0.30
C GLY A 388 -4.39 18.04 -0.09
N ARG A 389 -3.87 17.24 -1.01
CA ARG A 389 -4.41 15.92 -1.39
C ARG A 389 -3.35 14.85 -1.13
N ALA A 390 -3.78 13.64 -0.78
CA ALA A 390 -2.89 12.47 -0.64
C ALA A 390 -2.45 11.93 -2.01
N PHE A 391 -3.30 12.08 -3.03
CA PHE A 391 -3.03 11.65 -4.39
C PHE A 391 -3.32 12.79 -5.37
N GLU A 392 -2.43 12.94 -6.33
CA GLU A 392 -2.55 13.84 -7.46
C GLU A 392 -2.67 13.01 -8.74
N LEU A 393 -3.31 13.58 -9.76
CA LEU A 393 -3.55 12.93 -11.04
C LEU A 393 -3.17 13.90 -12.14
N ASP A 394 -2.30 13.45 -13.04
CA ASP A 394 -2.08 14.12 -14.30
C ASP A 394 -3.26 13.80 -15.23
N PRO A 395 -4.05 14.82 -15.64
CA PRO A 395 -5.24 14.62 -16.45
C PRO A 395 -4.95 14.11 -17.86
N THR A 396 -3.71 14.24 -18.36
CA THR A 396 -3.35 13.84 -19.73
C THR A 396 -2.67 12.48 -19.79
N SER A 397 -1.75 12.21 -18.86
CA SER A 397 -1.00 10.95 -18.87
C SER A 397 -1.68 9.82 -18.09
N GLY A 398 -2.70 10.13 -17.29
CA GLY A 398 -3.34 9.19 -16.38
C GLY A 398 -2.44 8.75 -15.21
N SER A 399 -1.28 9.41 -15.02
CA SER A 399 -0.34 9.11 -13.95
C SER A 399 -0.90 9.62 -12.62
N VAL A 400 -1.03 8.71 -11.66
CA VAL A 400 -1.41 9.01 -10.27
C VAL A 400 -0.13 9.11 -9.46
N THR A 401 0.10 10.25 -8.82
CA THR A 401 1.29 10.52 -7.99
C THR A 401 0.89 10.81 -6.54
N LEU A 402 1.86 10.66 -5.63
CA LEU A 402 1.67 11.06 -4.23
C LEU A 402 1.66 12.59 -4.09
N GLY A 403 0.68 13.10 -3.37
CA GLY A 403 0.56 14.53 -3.05
C GLY A 403 1.33 14.92 -1.80
N SER A 404 0.94 16.05 -1.20
CA SER A 404 1.62 16.63 -0.03
C SER A 404 1.12 16.11 1.33
N VAL A 405 0.00 15.39 1.36
CA VAL A 405 -0.56 14.84 2.60
C VAL A 405 0.18 13.54 2.93
N PRO A 406 0.73 13.39 4.15
CA PRO A 406 1.43 12.17 4.55
C PRO A 406 0.47 10.98 4.56
N LEU A 407 1.00 9.82 4.15
CA LEU A 407 0.28 8.55 4.20
C LEU A 407 0.37 7.94 5.61
N GLN A 408 -0.54 7.02 5.92
CA GLN A 408 -0.51 6.24 7.16
C GLN A 408 -0.45 4.74 6.83
N ALA A 409 0.46 3.99 7.44
CA ALA A 409 0.51 2.54 7.30
C ALA A 409 -0.85 1.87 7.53
N GLY A 410 -1.15 0.84 6.73
CA GLY A 410 -2.41 0.09 6.81
C GLY A 410 -3.62 0.81 6.22
N GLN A 411 -3.47 2.05 5.73
CA GLN A 411 -4.52 2.77 5.03
C GLN A 411 -4.80 2.12 3.66
N ASN A 412 -6.06 1.77 3.42
CA ASN A 412 -6.55 1.28 2.14
C ASN A 412 -7.45 2.35 1.49
N THR A 413 -6.98 2.96 0.42
CA THR A 413 -7.70 4.03 -0.29
C THR A 413 -8.19 3.52 -1.64
N ARG A 414 -9.51 3.62 -1.87
CA ARG A 414 -10.10 3.37 -3.19
C ARG A 414 -10.21 4.68 -3.93
N LEU A 415 -9.44 4.82 -5.01
CA LEU A 415 -9.47 5.97 -5.89
C LEU A 415 -10.45 5.70 -7.03
N GLN A 416 -11.38 6.62 -7.23
CA GLN A 416 -12.28 6.62 -8.38
C GLN A 416 -11.85 7.74 -9.32
N VAL A 417 -11.46 7.37 -10.54
CA VAL A 417 -11.00 8.29 -11.56
C VAL A 417 -11.94 8.20 -12.75
N LEU A 418 -12.49 9.35 -13.15
CA LEU A 418 -13.31 9.47 -14.33
C LEU A 418 -12.39 9.61 -15.55
N ALA A 419 -12.54 8.73 -16.53
CA ALA A 419 -12.01 8.91 -17.88
C ALA A 419 -13.10 9.55 -18.74
N ILE A 420 -12.81 10.68 -19.39
CA ILE A 420 -13.76 11.49 -20.15
C ILE A 420 -13.17 11.75 -21.53
N ASP A 421 -13.93 11.49 -22.60
CA ASP A 421 -13.56 11.86 -23.97
C ASP A 421 -13.65 13.39 -24.22
N LEU A 422 -13.55 13.83 -25.48
CA LEU A 422 -13.67 15.24 -25.89
C LEU A 422 -12.70 16.18 -25.17
N ALA A 423 -11.55 15.67 -24.73
CA ALA A 423 -10.62 16.36 -23.84
C ALA A 423 -11.29 16.93 -22.56
N GLY A 424 -12.39 16.31 -22.12
CA GLY A 424 -13.17 16.69 -20.94
C GLY A 424 -14.11 17.87 -21.16
N ALA A 425 -14.45 18.19 -22.40
CA ALA A 425 -15.44 19.21 -22.76
C ALA A 425 -16.86 18.81 -22.33
N GLU A 426 -17.79 19.78 -22.31
CA GLU A 426 -19.21 19.49 -22.07
C GLU A 426 -19.78 18.62 -23.20
N GLY A 427 -20.56 17.61 -22.82
CA GLY A 427 -21.15 16.64 -23.75
C GLY A 427 -20.36 15.36 -23.92
N GLY A 428 -19.16 15.27 -23.34
CA GLY A 428 -18.33 14.07 -23.41
C GLY A 428 -18.90 12.86 -22.65
N LEU A 429 -18.68 11.68 -23.19
CA LEU A 429 -18.99 10.41 -22.55
C LEU A 429 -17.86 10.03 -21.59
N SER A 430 -18.20 9.23 -20.57
CA SER A 430 -17.25 8.93 -19.50
C SER A 430 -17.47 7.58 -18.86
N SER A 431 -16.39 7.02 -18.33
CA SER A 431 -16.40 5.83 -17.49
C SER A 431 -15.55 6.03 -16.24
N THR A 432 -15.80 5.20 -15.22
CA THR A 432 -15.08 5.29 -13.94
C THR A 432 -14.08 4.15 -13.81
N CYS A 433 -12.80 4.50 -13.73
CA CYS A 433 -11.71 3.60 -13.39
C CYS A 433 -11.55 3.54 -11.88
N GLU A 434 -11.35 2.34 -11.34
CA GLU A 434 -11.16 2.13 -9.90
C GLU A 434 -9.78 1.53 -9.61
N ILE A 435 -9.07 2.15 -8.67
CA ILE A 435 -7.79 1.68 -8.17
C ILE A 435 -7.87 1.53 -6.66
N THR A 436 -7.31 0.45 -6.13
CA THR A 436 -7.10 0.29 -4.70
C THR A 436 -5.61 0.50 -4.40
N VAL A 437 -5.31 1.49 -3.56
CA VAL A 437 -3.96 1.76 -3.06
C VAL A 437 -3.89 1.33 -1.61
N THR A 438 -2.92 0.50 -1.27
CA THR A 438 -2.66 0.02 0.09
C THR A 438 -1.33 0.60 0.57
N VAL A 439 -1.33 1.24 1.73
CA VAL A 439 -0.09 1.80 2.29
C VAL A 439 0.61 0.73 3.13
N SER A 440 1.82 0.36 2.73
CA SER A 440 2.67 -0.55 3.49
C SER A 440 3.46 0.20 4.55
N ASP A 441 3.50 -0.39 5.73
CA ASP A 441 4.31 0.04 6.86
C ASP A 441 5.80 0.08 6.49
N VAL A 442 6.55 1.02 7.05
CA VAL A 442 8.01 1.01 7.09
C VAL A 442 8.47 1.14 8.53
N ASN A 443 9.66 0.63 8.84
CA ASN A 443 10.23 0.69 10.19
C ASN A 443 10.73 2.12 10.49
N ASP A 444 9.83 3.07 10.74
CA ASP A 444 10.15 4.47 11.03
C ASP A 444 9.95 4.86 12.49
N HIS A 445 9.33 4.00 13.30
CA HIS A 445 9.25 4.17 14.74
C HIS A 445 10.33 3.34 15.43
N ALA A 446 11.12 4.00 16.29
CA ALA A 446 12.06 3.31 17.17
C ALA A 446 11.35 2.82 18.44
N PRO A 447 11.77 1.70 19.06
CA PRO A 447 11.17 1.19 20.27
C PRO A 447 11.48 2.13 21.43
N GLU A 448 10.47 2.40 22.23
CA GLU A 448 10.57 3.26 23.41
C GLU A 448 10.28 2.46 24.68
N PHE A 449 11.08 2.66 25.72
CA PHE A 449 10.73 2.15 27.04
C PHE A 449 9.53 2.91 27.61
N THR A 450 8.57 2.19 28.17
CA THR A 450 7.42 2.79 28.87
C THR A 450 7.87 3.62 30.08
N THR A 451 9.07 3.34 30.62
CA THR A 451 9.67 4.08 31.74
C THR A 451 11.19 4.16 31.56
N SER A 452 11.75 5.38 31.54
CA SER A 452 13.17 5.63 31.30
C SER A 452 14.05 5.54 32.56
N GLN A 453 13.46 5.55 33.75
CA GLN A 453 14.14 5.50 35.05
C GLN A 453 13.41 4.53 35.97
N ILE A 454 14.11 3.49 36.44
CA ILE A 454 13.54 2.42 37.28
C ILE A 454 14.37 2.32 38.55
N GLY A 455 13.72 2.51 39.70
CA GLY A 455 14.35 2.41 41.02
C GLY A 455 14.28 3.70 41.85
N PRO A 456 15.03 3.78 42.96
CA PRO A 456 16.01 2.79 43.42
C PRO A 456 15.37 1.47 43.87
N ILE A 457 15.96 0.34 43.48
CA ILE A 457 15.59 -1.01 43.91
C ILE A 457 16.61 -1.48 44.94
N ASN A 458 16.14 -1.78 46.15
CA ASN A 458 17.01 -2.27 47.22
C ASN A 458 17.16 -3.79 47.16
N ILE A 459 18.40 -4.27 47.15
CA ILE A 459 18.72 -5.71 47.09
C ILE A 459 19.79 -6.04 48.14
N PRO A 460 19.56 -6.99 49.06
CA PRO A 460 20.57 -7.47 50.00
C PRO A 460 21.79 -8.07 49.30
N GLU A 461 22.98 -7.87 49.86
CA GLU A 461 24.22 -8.38 49.26
C GLU A 461 24.32 -9.92 49.24
N ASP A 462 23.63 -10.60 50.16
CA ASP A 462 23.60 -12.07 50.28
C ASP A 462 22.57 -12.75 49.36
N VAL A 463 21.91 -11.98 48.50
CA VAL A 463 20.92 -12.50 47.55
C VAL A 463 21.57 -13.47 46.55
N GLU A 464 20.87 -14.56 46.22
CA GLU A 464 21.40 -15.56 45.29
C GLU A 464 21.41 -15.06 43.82
N PRO A 465 22.44 -15.39 43.03
CA PRO A 465 22.42 -15.22 41.58
C PRO A 465 21.22 -15.91 40.93
N GLY A 466 20.66 -15.28 39.91
CA GLY A 466 19.42 -15.68 39.23
C GLY A 466 18.20 -14.87 39.68
N THR A 467 18.30 -14.11 40.77
CA THR A 467 17.22 -13.25 41.28
C THR A 467 16.78 -12.21 40.24
N LEU A 468 15.46 -12.03 40.12
CA LEU A 468 14.86 -10.99 39.28
C LEU A 468 15.00 -9.64 39.96
N VAL A 469 15.71 -8.71 39.31
CA VAL A 469 15.96 -7.35 39.80
C VAL A 469 14.84 -6.42 39.34
N ALA A 470 14.58 -6.37 38.04
CA ALA A 470 13.58 -5.51 37.43
C ALA A 470 13.00 -6.15 36.17
N THR A 471 11.78 -5.77 35.81
CA THR A 471 11.20 -6.06 34.49
C THR A 471 10.95 -4.73 33.78
N LEU A 472 11.55 -4.57 32.60
CA LEU A 472 11.39 -3.39 31.75
C LEU A 472 10.42 -3.73 30.61
N MET A 473 9.62 -2.75 30.21
CA MET A 473 8.69 -2.85 29.09
C MET A 473 9.05 -1.81 28.03
N ALA A 474 9.13 -2.25 26.78
CA ALA A 474 9.32 -1.39 25.62
C ALA A 474 8.18 -1.62 24.61
N THR A 475 7.85 -0.58 23.86
CA THR A 475 6.78 -0.57 22.86
C THR A 475 7.30 0.06 21.58
N ASP A 476 6.83 -0.44 20.45
CA ASP A 476 7.13 0.07 19.12
C ASP A 476 5.80 0.31 18.39
N ALA A 477 5.72 1.44 17.68
CA ALA A 477 4.49 1.93 17.08
C ALA A 477 4.24 1.42 15.65
N ASP A 478 5.23 0.75 15.03
CA ASP A 478 5.08 0.16 13.71
C ASP A 478 3.99 -0.92 13.68
N LEU A 479 3.25 -1.05 12.58
CA LEU A 479 2.14 -2.01 12.48
C LEU A 479 2.64 -3.42 12.14
N GLU A 480 3.67 -3.52 11.31
CA GLU A 480 4.23 -4.78 10.83
C GLU A 480 4.95 -5.51 11.99
N PRO A 481 4.59 -6.78 12.28
CA PRO A 481 5.20 -7.52 13.39
C PRO A 481 6.73 -7.62 13.32
N ASN A 482 7.29 -7.68 12.10
CA ASN A 482 8.73 -7.80 11.90
C ASN A 482 9.51 -6.53 12.30
N PHE A 483 8.89 -5.36 12.21
CA PHE A 483 9.50 -4.08 12.59
C PHE A 483 9.48 -3.87 14.11
N ARG A 484 8.46 -4.42 14.77
CA ARG A 484 8.34 -4.46 16.24
C ARG A 484 9.26 -5.45 16.96
N LEU A 485 10.09 -6.22 16.25
CA LEU A 485 11.04 -7.13 16.88
C LEU A 485 12.17 -6.34 17.55
N MET A 486 12.35 -6.54 18.85
CA MET A 486 13.26 -5.75 19.68
C MET A 486 14.48 -6.57 20.11
N LYS A 487 15.63 -5.88 20.19
CA LYS A 487 16.87 -6.40 20.76
C LYS A 487 17.28 -5.54 21.94
N PHE A 488 17.50 -6.20 23.07
CA PHE A 488 17.93 -5.55 24.31
C PHE A 488 19.42 -5.78 24.55
N ALA A 489 20.10 -4.77 25.09
CA ALA A 489 21.48 -4.87 25.53
C ALA A 489 21.73 -4.00 26.76
N ILE A 490 22.79 -4.30 27.51
CA ILE A 490 23.28 -3.40 28.57
C ILE A 490 24.38 -2.54 27.95
N ASP A 491 24.12 -1.23 27.87
CA ASP A 491 25.04 -0.26 27.28
C ASP A 491 26.03 0.31 28.31
N GLY A 492 25.61 0.39 29.58
CA GLY A 492 26.41 0.99 30.65
C GLY A 492 26.11 0.47 32.05
N GLY A 493 27.02 0.77 32.99
CA GLY A 493 26.80 0.52 34.43
C GLY A 493 26.96 -0.93 34.91
N ASN A 494 27.41 -1.84 34.04
CA ASN A 494 27.58 -3.27 34.35
C ASN A 494 28.94 -3.80 33.89
N THR A 495 30.02 -3.08 34.21
CA THR A 495 31.39 -3.38 33.75
C THR A 495 31.89 -4.76 34.15
N GLU A 496 31.38 -5.31 35.25
CA GLU A 496 31.79 -6.60 35.79
C GLU A 496 30.85 -7.75 35.42
N GLY A 497 29.79 -7.48 34.65
CA GLY A 497 28.80 -8.50 34.29
C GLY A 497 28.06 -9.06 35.51
N VAL A 498 27.77 -8.19 36.48
CA VAL A 498 26.96 -8.49 37.68
C VAL A 498 25.51 -8.75 37.29
N PHE A 499 25.01 -8.03 36.29
CA PHE A 499 23.64 -8.17 35.79
C PHE A 499 23.61 -8.80 34.40
N GLY A 500 22.47 -9.41 34.07
CA GLY A 500 22.17 -9.98 32.76
C GLY A 500 20.74 -9.70 32.34
N LEU A 501 20.48 -9.76 31.04
CA LEU A 501 19.15 -9.59 30.47
C LEU A 501 18.62 -10.94 29.98
N VAL A 502 17.33 -11.19 30.24
CA VAL A 502 16.60 -12.35 29.73
C VAL A 502 15.29 -11.85 29.12
N TRP A 503 15.05 -12.19 27.86
CA TRP A 503 13.81 -11.87 27.15
C TRP A 503 13.47 -12.96 26.13
N GLU A 504 12.21 -13.00 25.72
CA GLU A 504 11.75 -13.81 24.60
C GLU A 504 11.79 -12.97 23.31
N PRO A 505 12.15 -13.53 22.14
CA PRO A 505 12.32 -12.76 20.89
C PRO A 505 11.12 -11.89 20.47
N ASP A 506 9.89 -12.30 20.79
CA ASP A 506 8.66 -11.61 20.40
C ASP A 506 7.99 -10.85 21.58
N SER A 507 8.71 -10.68 22.70
CA SER A 507 8.18 -10.08 23.91
C SER A 507 8.54 -8.60 24.03
N SER A 508 7.55 -7.78 24.42
CA SER A 508 7.75 -6.39 24.83
C SER A 508 8.46 -6.22 26.18
N TYR A 509 8.71 -7.33 26.88
CA TYR A 509 9.31 -7.35 28.22
C TYR A 509 10.72 -7.93 28.21
N VAL A 510 11.61 -7.28 28.95
CA VAL A 510 12.96 -7.78 29.28
C VAL A 510 13.16 -7.82 30.80
N GLN A 511 13.73 -8.90 31.30
CA GLN A 511 14.04 -9.10 32.72
C GLN A 511 15.52 -8.82 32.97
N LEU A 512 15.80 -7.89 33.89
CA LEU A 512 17.13 -7.69 34.46
C LEU A 512 17.29 -8.68 35.62
N ARG A 513 18.30 -9.55 35.54
CA ARG A 513 18.60 -10.56 36.56
C ARG A 513 20.00 -10.40 37.10
N LEU A 514 20.17 -10.78 38.36
CA LEU A 514 21.47 -10.87 38.97
C LEU A 514 22.20 -12.13 38.45
N LEU A 515 23.45 -12.00 38.02
CA LEU A 515 24.28 -13.11 37.53
C LEU A 515 25.43 -13.46 38.48
N LYS A 516 25.87 -12.51 39.30
CA LYS A 516 26.95 -12.68 40.27
C LYS A 516 26.50 -12.17 41.64
N ASN A 517 27.17 -12.65 42.69
CA ASN A 517 26.91 -12.15 44.04
C ASN A 517 27.18 -10.65 44.11
N LEU A 518 26.40 -9.94 44.93
CA LEU A 518 26.61 -8.54 45.23
C LEU A 518 27.59 -8.42 46.41
N SER A 519 28.31 -7.30 46.49
CA SER A 519 29.09 -6.94 47.66
C SER A 519 28.89 -5.45 47.94
N TYR A 520 28.39 -5.15 49.14
CA TYR A 520 28.21 -3.76 49.55
C TYR A 520 29.55 -3.02 49.64
N GLU A 521 30.62 -3.69 50.08
CA GLU A 521 31.96 -3.12 50.19
C GLU A 521 32.58 -2.74 48.85
N GLU A 522 32.27 -3.51 47.79
CA GLU A 522 32.80 -3.27 46.44
C GLU A 522 32.00 -2.18 45.72
N ALA A 523 30.67 -2.30 45.70
CA ALA A 523 29.79 -1.34 45.05
C ALA A 523 28.46 -1.20 45.84
N PRO A 524 28.23 -0.09 46.55
CA PRO A 524 26.98 0.12 47.29
C PRO A 524 25.77 0.43 46.38
N SER A 525 26.01 0.75 45.11
CA SER A 525 24.97 1.06 44.12
C SER A 525 25.43 0.76 42.71
N HIS A 526 24.50 0.33 41.86
CA HIS A 526 24.71 0.15 40.43
C HIS A 526 23.66 0.95 39.63
N GLU A 527 24.11 1.64 38.57
CA GLU A 527 23.24 2.34 37.62
C GLU A 527 23.30 1.65 36.26
N VAL A 528 22.49 0.61 36.06
CA VAL A 528 22.53 -0.20 34.85
C VAL A 528 21.76 0.49 33.73
N ILE A 529 22.42 0.79 32.62
CA ILE A 529 21.79 1.41 31.45
C ILE A 529 21.45 0.31 30.46
N VAL A 530 20.16 0.09 30.25
CA VAL A 530 19.62 -0.86 29.28
C VAL A 530 19.22 -0.10 28.02
N VAL A 531 19.64 -0.57 26.85
CA VAL A 531 19.25 -0.04 25.54
C VAL A 531 18.34 -1.04 24.83
N VAL A 532 17.33 -0.52 24.14
CA VAL A 532 16.45 -1.26 23.23
C VAL A 532 16.56 -0.69 21.83
N GLN A 533 16.63 -1.56 20.83
CA GLN A 533 16.72 -1.21 19.43
C GLN A 533 15.89 -2.19 18.58
N ASN A 534 15.41 -1.77 17.42
CA ASN A 534 14.80 -2.70 16.46
C ASN A 534 15.84 -3.75 16.00
N VAL A 535 15.33 -4.92 15.63
CA VAL A 535 16.10 -5.92 14.88
C VAL A 535 16.25 -5.50 13.42
N ALA A 536 15.20 -4.90 12.84
CA ALA A 536 15.21 -4.30 11.51
C ALA A 536 15.90 -2.93 11.52
N GLU A 537 16.42 -2.48 10.38
CA GLU A 537 17.02 -1.14 10.26
C GLU A 537 15.94 -0.07 10.20
N LEU A 538 16.12 1.01 10.97
CA LEU A 538 15.23 2.17 10.94
C LEU A 538 15.36 2.93 9.62
N VAL A 539 14.23 3.38 9.07
CA VAL A 539 14.12 4.10 7.81
C VAL A 539 13.47 5.47 8.07
N GLY A 540 14.13 6.56 7.66
CA GLY A 540 13.58 7.91 7.76
C GLY A 540 14.37 8.87 8.67
N PRO A 541 13.92 10.14 8.81
CA PRO A 541 14.64 11.17 9.56
C PRO A 541 14.41 11.10 11.09
N GLY A 542 15.23 10.31 11.79
CA GLY A 542 15.39 10.25 13.27
C GLY A 542 14.42 9.30 14.00
N PRO A 543 14.63 8.94 15.29
CA PRO A 543 15.76 9.18 16.19
C PRO A 543 16.86 8.08 16.06
N GLY A 544 17.93 8.17 16.85
CA GLY A 544 19.09 7.26 16.76
C GLY A 544 18.77 5.77 17.03
N PRO A 545 19.79 4.89 17.05
CA PRO A 545 19.62 3.44 16.97
C PRO A 545 18.93 2.77 18.17
N GLY A 546 18.40 3.49 19.17
CA GLY A 546 17.67 2.90 20.28
C GLY A 546 17.32 3.85 21.42
N ALA A 547 16.35 3.45 22.24
CA ALA A 547 15.98 4.13 23.49
C ALA A 547 16.73 3.51 24.68
N THR A 548 16.99 4.30 25.73
CA THR A 548 17.67 3.84 26.94
C THR A 548 16.79 3.99 28.18
N ALA A 549 16.92 3.03 29.10
CA ALA A 549 16.35 3.07 30.43
C ALA A 549 17.43 2.79 31.47
N THR A 550 17.46 3.58 32.55
CA THR A 550 18.39 3.40 33.66
C THR A 550 17.71 2.67 34.80
N VAL A 551 18.33 1.59 35.28
CA VAL A 551 17.91 0.85 36.48
C VAL A 551 18.89 1.13 37.60
N THR A 552 18.42 1.81 38.66
CA THR A 552 19.22 2.08 39.85
C THR A 552 18.99 0.98 40.88
N VAL A 553 20.04 0.24 41.20
CA VAL A 553 20.05 -0.81 42.22
C VAL A 553 20.88 -0.32 43.41
N LEU A 554 20.31 -0.35 44.60
CA LEU A 554 21.02 -0.09 45.85
C LEU A 554 21.30 -1.42 46.53
N VAL A 555 22.56 -1.66 46.88
CA VAL A 555 22.96 -2.86 47.61
C VAL A 555 22.73 -2.60 49.09
N GLU A 556 21.96 -3.46 49.75
CA GLU A 556 21.78 -3.42 51.20
C GLU A 556 22.84 -4.28 51.88
N ARG A 557 23.57 -3.67 52.81
CA ARG A 557 24.58 -4.36 53.62
C ARG A 557 23.93 -5.39 54.53
N VAL A 558 24.42 -6.64 54.49
CA VAL A 558 24.01 -7.73 55.38
C VAL A 558 25.08 -7.92 56.43
N LEU A 559 24.71 -7.69 57.69
CA LEU A 559 25.64 -7.81 58.81
C LEU A 559 25.82 -9.29 59.21
N PRO A 560 27.06 -9.79 59.38
CA PRO A 560 27.27 -11.13 59.90
C PRO A 560 26.87 -11.23 61.38
N PRO A 561 26.52 -12.44 61.88
CA PRO A 561 26.20 -12.68 63.28
C PRO A 561 27.41 -12.41 64.20
N PRO A 562 27.19 -12.05 65.48
CA PRO A 562 28.27 -11.84 66.43
C PRO A 562 29.05 -13.14 66.71
N THR A 563 30.34 -13.02 67.03
CA THR A 563 31.22 -14.16 67.37
C THR A 563 31.75 -14.05 68.80
N LEU A 564 31.83 -15.18 69.50
CA LEU A 564 32.38 -15.28 70.86
C LEU A 564 33.89 -15.58 70.82
N ASP A 565 34.65 -15.15 71.84
CA ASP A 565 36.11 -15.34 71.90
C ASP A 565 36.55 -16.81 71.98
N GLN A 566 35.61 -17.70 72.35
CA GLN A 566 35.82 -19.13 72.44
C GLN A 566 34.59 -19.91 71.96
N ASP A 567 34.82 -21.04 71.28
CA ASP A 567 33.76 -21.98 70.89
C ASP A 567 33.21 -22.77 72.10
N SER A 568 34.02 -22.88 73.17
CA SER A 568 33.61 -23.49 74.44
C SER A 568 34.40 -22.93 75.63
N TYR A 569 33.72 -22.59 76.71
CA TYR A 569 34.32 -22.13 77.96
C TYR A 569 34.41 -23.28 78.96
N LYS A 570 35.55 -23.45 79.63
CA LYS A 570 35.75 -24.50 80.65
C LYS A 570 36.30 -23.91 81.94
N THR A 571 35.71 -24.26 83.07
CA THR A 571 36.18 -23.82 84.39
C THR A 571 36.02 -24.90 85.45
N THR A 572 36.74 -24.74 86.56
CA THR A 572 36.69 -25.67 87.69
C THR A 572 36.37 -24.91 88.97
N VAL A 573 35.42 -25.40 89.75
CA VAL A 573 34.98 -24.74 90.98
C VAL A 573 34.94 -25.73 92.16
N PRO A 574 35.46 -25.38 93.34
CA PRO A 574 35.33 -26.24 94.52
C PRO A 574 33.88 -26.43 94.96
N VAL A 575 33.53 -27.64 95.38
CA VAL A 575 32.25 -27.93 96.06
C VAL A 575 32.18 -27.12 97.35
N GLY A 576 31.00 -26.55 97.64
CA GLY A 576 30.78 -25.67 98.79
C GLY A 576 31.10 -24.19 98.55
N THR A 577 31.43 -23.80 97.31
CA THR A 577 31.60 -22.38 96.93
C THR A 577 30.31 -21.60 97.24
N PRO A 578 30.40 -20.43 97.91
CA PRO A 578 29.24 -19.60 98.24
C PRO A 578 28.61 -18.97 96.98
N ALA A 579 27.38 -18.46 97.13
CA ALA A 579 26.72 -17.69 96.07
C ALA A 579 27.48 -16.37 95.79
N GLY A 580 27.45 -15.92 94.54
CA GLY A 580 28.09 -14.69 94.05
C GLY A 580 29.54 -14.87 93.61
N PHE A 581 30.10 -16.08 93.65
CA PHE A 581 31.48 -16.34 93.23
C PHE A 581 31.60 -16.25 91.71
N LEU A 582 32.54 -15.44 91.21
CA LEU A 582 32.83 -15.29 89.79
C LEU A 582 33.57 -16.52 89.26
N LEU A 583 33.02 -17.17 88.24
CA LEU A 583 33.61 -18.36 87.62
C LEU A 583 34.50 -18.01 86.42
N LEU A 584 33.97 -17.19 85.51
CA LEU A 584 34.66 -16.67 84.33
C LEU A 584 33.85 -15.52 83.72
N THR A 585 34.41 -14.88 82.70
CA THR A 585 33.73 -13.86 81.90
C THR A 585 33.71 -14.31 80.45
N VAL A 586 32.53 -14.33 79.83
CA VAL A 586 32.32 -14.58 78.41
C VAL A 586 32.52 -13.26 77.66
N GLN A 587 33.32 -13.27 76.58
CA GLN A 587 33.63 -12.06 75.81
C GLN A 587 33.41 -12.30 74.31
N PRO A 588 33.11 -11.25 73.53
CA PRO A 588 33.12 -11.36 72.08
C PRO A 588 34.55 -11.51 71.55
N ALA A 589 34.73 -12.19 70.41
CA ALA A 589 36.05 -12.42 69.80
C ALA A 589 36.74 -11.14 69.34
N ASP A 590 35.94 -10.17 68.88
CA ASP A 590 36.37 -8.84 68.51
C ASP A 590 35.60 -7.83 69.38
N PRO A 591 36.21 -6.73 69.87
CA PRO A 591 35.48 -5.61 70.46
C PRO A 591 34.63 -4.93 69.38
N MET A 592 33.53 -5.58 69.00
CA MET A 592 32.56 -5.08 68.05
C MET A 592 31.90 -3.82 68.64
N ASN A 593 31.64 -2.81 67.82
CA ASN A 593 30.88 -1.61 68.20
C ASN A 593 29.37 -1.88 68.40
N ARG A 594 28.99 -3.14 68.65
CA ARG A 594 27.60 -3.61 68.80
C ARG A 594 27.33 -3.96 70.27
N SER A 595 26.15 -3.59 70.77
CA SER A 595 25.74 -3.92 72.13
C SER A 595 25.22 -5.36 72.20
N LEU A 596 25.96 -6.25 72.85
CA LEU A 596 25.57 -7.66 73.04
C LEU A 596 24.83 -7.88 74.36
N ARG A 597 23.91 -8.83 74.35
CA ARG A 597 23.18 -9.33 75.52
C ARG A 597 23.46 -10.81 75.71
N PHE A 598 23.90 -11.18 76.91
CA PHE A 598 24.26 -12.55 77.26
C PHE A 598 23.15 -13.22 78.08
N SER A 599 22.87 -14.48 77.78
CA SER A 599 21.92 -15.29 78.53
C SER A 599 22.36 -16.76 78.63
N LEU A 600 21.79 -17.48 79.60
CA LEU A 600 21.98 -18.93 79.76
C LEU A 600 20.71 -19.62 79.30
N VAL A 601 20.81 -20.53 78.33
CA VAL A 601 19.64 -21.11 77.66
C VAL A 601 19.13 -22.38 78.37
N ASN A 602 20.00 -23.13 79.06
CA ASN A 602 19.67 -24.46 79.61
C ASN A 602 20.23 -24.73 81.02
N ASP A 603 20.30 -23.73 81.90
CA ASP A 603 20.66 -23.91 83.32
C ASP A 603 19.47 -24.47 84.12
N SER A 604 19.22 -25.79 84.04
CA SER A 604 18.06 -26.44 84.69
C SER A 604 18.10 -26.39 86.22
N GLU A 605 19.28 -26.38 86.81
CA GLU A 605 19.49 -26.40 88.27
C GLU A 605 19.53 -25.00 88.90
N GLY A 606 19.59 -23.95 88.08
CA GLY A 606 19.70 -22.56 88.53
C GLY A 606 20.95 -22.31 89.36
N TRP A 607 22.05 -23.00 89.04
CA TRP A 607 23.32 -22.89 89.77
C TRP A 607 24.12 -21.67 89.36
N LEU A 608 23.84 -21.13 88.17
CA LEU A 608 24.59 -20.07 87.54
C LEU A 608 23.72 -18.86 87.28
N CYS A 609 24.34 -17.69 87.24
CA CYS A 609 23.74 -16.52 86.65
C CYS A 609 24.79 -15.82 85.81
N ILE A 610 24.37 -15.24 84.69
CA ILE A 610 25.23 -14.45 83.82
C ILE A 610 24.79 -12.99 83.86
N GLY A 611 25.75 -12.07 83.95
CA GLY A 611 25.49 -10.66 83.76
C GLY A 611 25.07 -10.39 82.32
N ASN A 612 23.84 -9.93 82.11
CA ASN A 612 23.24 -9.68 80.79
C ASN A 612 24.12 -8.78 79.88
N VAL A 613 24.91 -7.87 80.44
CA VAL A 613 25.81 -6.97 79.67
C VAL A 613 27.29 -7.25 79.93
N SER A 614 27.67 -7.67 81.15
CA SER A 614 29.08 -7.89 81.49
C SER A 614 29.63 -9.23 81.01
N GLY A 615 28.77 -10.20 80.70
CA GLY A 615 29.19 -11.56 80.35
C GLY A 615 29.81 -12.34 81.52
N GLU A 616 29.80 -11.78 82.73
CA GLU A 616 30.34 -12.41 83.93
C GLU A 616 29.42 -13.52 84.43
N VAL A 617 29.95 -14.74 84.54
CA VAL A 617 29.22 -15.91 85.03
C VAL A 617 29.54 -16.10 86.51
N HIS A 618 28.52 -16.02 87.35
CA HIS A 618 28.61 -16.21 88.80
C HIS A 618 27.84 -17.43 89.26
N THR A 619 28.18 -17.93 90.45
CA THR A 619 27.33 -18.89 91.16
C THR A 619 26.07 -18.20 91.68
N ALA A 620 24.89 -18.61 91.23
CA ALA A 620 23.62 -18.06 91.70
C ALA A 620 23.26 -18.52 93.13
N ARG A 621 23.70 -19.73 93.50
CA ARG A 621 23.51 -20.34 94.82
C ARG A 621 24.77 -21.05 95.30
N SER A 622 24.79 -21.42 96.58
CA SER A 622 25.90 -22.19 97.14
C SER A 622 25.93 -23.60 96.57
N LEU A 623 27.10 -24.05 96.13
CA LEU A 623 27.32 -25.36 95.48
C LEU A 623 27.56 -26.49 96.50
N GLN A 624 26.81 -26.50 97.62
CA GLN A 624 26.95 -27.50 98.68
C GLN A 624 26.32 -28.85 98.32
N ASP A 625 25.32 -28.84 97.44
CA ASP A 625 24.55 -30.03 97.05
C ASP A 625 25.22 -30.84 95.92
N VAL A 626 26.39 -30.38 95.43
CA VAL A 626 27.07 -30.91 94.24
C VAL A 626 28.12 -31.95 94.63
N GLN A 627 28.20 -33.08 93.92
CA GLN A 627 29.22 -34.09 94.21
C GLN A 627 30.58 -33.73 93.57
N PRO A 628 31.71 -33.93 94.28
CA PRO A 628 33.03 -33.76 93.70
C PRO A 628 33.24 -34.74 92.53
N GLY A 629 33.62 -34.24 91.35
CA GLY A 629 33.84 -35.03 90.14
C GLY A 629 32.74 -34.89 89.08
N ASP A 630 31.58 -34.32 89.42
CA ASP A 630 30.52 -34.05 88.44
C ASP A 630 30.93 -32.94 87.46
N THR A 631 30.30 -32.97 86.28
CA THR A 631 30.45 -31.93 85.26
C THR A 631 29.08 -31.37 84.90
N TYR A 632 28.97 -30.04 84.88
CA TYR A 632 27.73 -29.33 84.53
C TYR A 632 27.94 -28.54 83.24
N THR A 633 27.04 -28.72 82.27
CA THR A 633 27.14 -28.11 80.94
C THR A 633 25.95 -27.20 80.68
N VAL A 634 26.22 -25.93 80.37
CA VAL A 634 25.21 -24.92 80.05
C VAL A 634 25.58 -24.24 78.73
N LEU A 635 24.60 -23.81 77.95
CA LEU A 635 24.78 -23.04 76.71
C LEU A 635 24.67 -21.55 77.04
N VAL A 636 25.71 -20.81 76.69
CA VAL A 636 25.71 -19.35 76.74
C VAL A 636 25.33 -18.83 75.36
N GLU A 637 24.31 -17.98 75.30
CA GLU A 637 23.88 -17.31 74.09
C GLU A 637 24.24 -15.82 74.17
N ALA A 638 24.80 -15.27 73.09
CA ALA A 638 25.02 -13.85 72.90
C ALA A 638 24.17 -13.36 71.73
N GLN A 639 23.32 -12.37 71.99
CA GLN A 639 22.40 -11.79 71.02
C GLN A 639 22.70 -10.30 70.85
N ASP A 640 22.68 -9.79 69.61
CA ASP A 640 22.79 -8.35 69.38
C ASP A 640 21.46 -7.61 69.59
N ALA A 641 21.54 -6.28 69.62
CA ALA A 641 20.39 -5.39 69.86
C ALA A 641 19.72 -4.91 68.56
N ASP A 642 20.22 -5.33 67.40
CA ASP A 642 19.78 -4.90 66.08
C ASP A 642 18.59 -5.77 65.59
N GLU A 643 17.81 -5.29 64.62
CA GLU A 643 16.73 -6.08 63.98
C GLU A 643 17.08 -6.38 62.51
N PRO A 644 17.05 -7.65 62.06
CA PRO A 644 16.76 -8.87 62.80
C PRO A 644 17.87 -9.22 63.81
N ARG A 645 17.49 -9.75 64.97
CA ARG A 645 18.44 -10.12 66.03
C ARG A 645 19.25 -11.32 65.61
N LEU A 646 20.57 -11.16 65.56
CA LEU A 646 21.50 -12.25 65.29
C LEU A 646 22.02 -12.79 66.62
N SER A 647 21.98 -14.11 66.77
CA SER A 647 22.44 -14.81 67.97
C SER A 647 23.53 -15.81 67.64
N THR A 648 24.46 -15.97 68.59
CA THR A 648 25.48 -17.01 68.58
C THR A 648 25.50 -17.71 69.93
N SER A 649 25.92 -18.98 69.97
CA SER A 649 25.91 -19.77 71.20
C SER A 649 27.20 -20.58 71.37
N ALA A 650 27.73 -20.61 72.59
CA ALA A 650 28.89 -21.40 72.98
C ALA A 650 28.61 -22.27 74.21
N THR A 651 29.33 -23.40 74.33
CA THR A 651 29.13 -24.34 75.45
C THR A 651 30.00 -23.97 76.65
N LEU A 652 29.40 -23.83 77.83
CA LEU A 652 30.06 -23.63 79.13
C LEU A 652 30.08 -24.95 79.92
N VAL A 653 31.28 -25.42 80.28
CA VAL A 653 31.50 -26.68 81.02
C VAL A 653 32.16 -26.39 82.36
N ILE A 654 31.56 -26.86 83.45
CA ILE A 654 32.02 -26.65 84.82
C ILE A 654 32.37 -27.99 85.46
N HIS A 655 33.58 -28.13 85.99
CA HIS A 655 34.01 -29.31 86.75
C HIS A 655 34.11 -29.02 88.26
N PHE A 656 33.53 -29.87 89.11
CA PHE A 656 33.50 -29.64 90.56
C PHE A 656 34.64 -30.36 91.31
N LEU A 657 35.42 -29.61 92.12
CA LEU A 657 36.60 -30.10 92.85
C LEU A 657 36.39 -30.22 94.38
N LYS A 658 37.21 -31.04 95.07
CA LYS A 658 37.17 -31.23 96.54
C LYS A 658 38.02 -30.18 97.29
N ALA A 659 37.50 -29.56 98.35
CA ALA A 659 38.17 -28.49 99.11
C ALA A 659 39.35 -28.98 100.01
N PRO A 660 40.45 -28.20 100.19
CA PRO A 660 41.62 -28.56 101.04
C PRO A 660 41.54 -28.13 102.53
N PRO A 661 42.23 -28.81 103.48
CA PRO A 661 42.20 -28.52 104.94
C PRO A 661 43.23 -27.47 105.43
N ALA A 662 42.93 -26.78 106.55
CA ALA A 662 43.70 -25.65 107.10
C ALA A 662 44.79 -26.01 108.15
N PRO A 663 45.90 -25.24 108.32
CA PRO A 663 47.01 -25.55 109.26
C PRO A 663 46.99 -24.80 110.62
N ALA A 664 47.62 -25.39 111.64
CA ALA A 664 47.64 -24.97 113.06
C ALA A 664 48.98 -24.30 113.51
N LEU A 665 48.92 -23.47 114.56
CA LEU A 665 49.99 -22.58 115.07
C LEU A 665 50.60 -23.05 116.42
N THR A 666 51.92 -22.86 116.62
CA THR A 666 52.65 -23.08 117.90
C THR A 666 53.40 -21.80 118.37
N PRO A 667 53.41 -21.46 119.68
CA PRO A 667 54.03 -20.21 120.22
C PRO A 667 55.43 -20.39 120.86
N ALA A 668 56.24 -19.31 120.86
CA ALA A 668 57.54 -19.17 121.55
C ALA A 668 57.58 -17.91 122.49
N PRO A 669 58.46 -17.82 123.52
CA PRO A 669 58.30 -16.94 124.71
C PRO A 669 58.99 -15.55 124.62
N VAL A 670 58.49 -14.55 125.39
CA VAL A 670 58.95 -13.13 125.42
C VAL A 670 59.44 -12.70 126.82
N LEU A 671 60.56 -11.93 126.87
CA LEU A 671 61.15 -11.28 128.05
C LEU A 671 60.48 -9.90 128.35
N SER A 672 60.07 -9.62 129.59
CA SER A 672 59.35 -8.37 129.97
C SER A 672 60.27 -7.19 130.34
N ARG A 673 60.04 -5.98 129.79
CA ARG A 673 60.69 -4.70 130.19
C ARG A 673 59.66 -3.59 130.50
N HIS A 674 60.03 -2.61 131.32
CA HIS A 674 59.14 -1.55 131.85
C HIS A 674 59.31 -0.21 131.10
N LEU A 675 58.25 0.60 131.01
CA LEU A 675 58.26 1.97 130.47
C LEU A 675 57.60 2.98 131.42
N CYS A 676 58.06 4.22 131.38
CA CYS A 676 57.66 5.29 132.31
C CYS A 676 56.56 6.21 131.78
N THR A 677 55.64 6.61 132.66
CA THR A 677 54.68 7.69 132.42
C THR A 677 54.79 8.75 133.54
N PRO A 678 55.03 10.05 133.26
CA PRO A 678 55.08 10.71 131.96
C PRO A 678 56.24 10.22 131.07
N ARG A 679 56.08 10.31 129.74
CA ARG A 679 57.04 9.77 128.75
C ARG A 679 58.45 10.32 128.96
N GLN A 680 59.43 9.42 129.01
CA GLN A 680 60.87 9.69 128.92
C GLN A 680 61.42 9.13 127.60
N ASP A 681 62.60 9.58 127.15
CA ASP A 681 63.19 9.21 125.84
C ASP A 681 63.83 7.80 125.79
N HIS A 682 63.23 6.84 126.51
CA HIS A 682 63.67 5.44 126.54
C HIS A 682 62.56 4.51 126.03
N GLY A 683 62.92 3.51 125.22
CA GLY A 683 62.01 2.57 124.57
C GLY A 683 62.37 1.10 124.80
N VAL A 684 61.43 0.19 124.51
CA VAL A 684 61.65 -1.26 124.52
C VAL A 684 62.06 -1.71 123.11
N ILE A 685 63.13 -2.49 123.01
CA ILE A 685 63.58 -3.04 121.73
C ILE A 685 62.76 -4.29 121.40
N VAL A 686 62.18 -4.33 120.20
CA VAL A 686 61.47 -5.47 119.62
C VAL A 686 62.31 -6.02 118.47
N SER A 687 62.61 -7.32 118.50
CA SER A 687 63.38 -8.03 117.46
C SER A 687 62.49 -8.93 116.62
N GLY A 688 62.85 -9.18 115.36
CA GLY A 688 62.24 -10.24 114.55
C GLY A 688 62.48 -11.65 115.15
N PRO A 689 61.64 -12.64 114.82
CA PRO A 689 61.84 -14.03 115.26
C PRO A 689 63.18 -14.57 114.71
N ARG A 690 63.96 -15.28 115.54
CA ARG A 690 65.21 -15.96 115.10
C ARG A 690 64.83 -17.26 114.39
N GLU A 691 65.16 -17.38 113.11
CA GLU A 691 65.33 -18.66 112.44
C GLU A 691 66.81 -19.07 112.52
N ASP A 692 67.07 -20.27 113.05
CA ASP A 692 68.30 -21.07 113.01
C ASP A 692 69.67 -20.49 113.53
N PRO A 693 70.36 -21.14 114.50
CA PRO A 693 71.69 -20.71 114.97
C PRO A 693 72.88 -20.89 114.00
N ASP A 694 72.72 -21.58 112.85
CA ASP A 694 73.87 -22.01 112.03
C ASP A 694 74.17 -21.14 110.78
N LEU A 695 73.64 -19.92 110.68
CA LEU A 695 73.92 -19.01 109.56
C LEU A 695 74.50 -17.66 110.03
N ALA A 696 75.80 -17.50 109.80
CA ALA A 696 76.56 -16.28 110.05
C ALA A 696 76.37 -15.24 108.93
N SER A 697 75.21 -14.59 108.87
CA SER A 697 75.07 -13.25 108.29
C SER A 697 73.72 -12.63 108.65
N GLY A 698 73.76 -11.40 109.13
CA GLY A 698 72.61 -10.68 109.66
C GLY A 698 71.53 -10.38 108.61
N HIS A 699 70.29 -10.61 109.03
CA HIS A 699 69.20 -9.64 109.01
C HIS A 699 68.90 -8.89 107.70
N GLY A 700 68.01 -9.46 106.88
CA GLY A 700 67.27 -8.72 105.85
C GLY A 700 66.01 -8.05 106.44
N PRO A 701 65.52 -6.95 105.83
CA PRO A 701 64.73 -5.95 106.52
C PRO A 701 63.39 -6.52 106.98
N TYR A 702 63.21 -6.56 108.29
CA TYR A 702 61.90 -6.74 108.88
C TYR A 702 61.16 -5.40 108.84
N SER A 703 59.96 -5.42 108.29
CA SER A 703 59.03 -4.29 108.45
C SER A 703 58.22 -4.51 109.72
N PHE A 704 58.27 -3.52 110.61
CA PHE A 704 57.59 -3.53 111.89
C PHE A 704 56.41 -2.58 111.84
N ALA A 705 55.21 -3.08 112.12
CA ALA A 705 54.00 -2.28 112.22
C ALA A 705 53.25 -2.58 113.53
N LEU A 706 52.60 -1.57 114.09
CA LEU A 706 51.62 -1.79 115.16
C LEU A 706 50.37 -2.44 114.55
N GLY A 707 49.73 -3.35 115.28
CA GLY A 707 48.47 -3.96 114.85
C GLY A 707 47.39 -2.91 114.53
N PRO A 708 46.37 -3.26 113.70
CA PRO A 708 45.40 -2.32 113.15
C PRO A 708 44.42 -1.71 114.17
N ASN A 709 44.59 -1.99 115.47
CA ASN A 709 43.72 -1.42 116.50
C ASN A 709 44.03 0.07 116.69
N PRO A 710 43.08 0.99 116.44
CA PRO A 710 43.30 2.44 116.51
C PRO A 710 43.75 2.92 117.90
N THR A 711 43.39 2.21 118.98
CA THR A 711 43.86 2.55 120.33
C THR A 711 45.36 2.23 120.50
N VAL A 712 45.85 1.18 119.85
CA VAL A 712 47.28 0.80 119.88
C VAL A 712 48.11 1.81 119.09
N GLN A 713 47.63 2.26 117.93
CA GLN A 713 48.30 3.28 117.13
C GLN A 713 48.30 4.68 117.78
N ARG A 714 47.33 4.96 118.65
CA ARG A 714 47.25 6.21 119.43
C ARG A 714 48.22 6.23 120.62
N ASP A 715 48.33 5.13 121.36
CA ASP A 715 49.04 5.09 122.65
C ASP A 715 50.53 4.71 122.50
N TRP A 716 50.91 4.05 121.40
CA TRP A 716 52.25 3.51 121.15
C TRP A 716 52.86 4.06 119.87
N ARG A 717 54.17 4.28 119.89
CA ARG A 717 54.96 4.57 118.69
C ARG A 717 55.99 3.47 118.51
N LEU A 718 56.09 3.00 117.27
CA LEU A 718 57.09 2.04 116.84
C LEU A 718 58.01 2.73 115.83
N GLN A 719 59.30 2.77 116.12
CA GLN A 719 60.31 3.35 115.25
C GLN A 719 61.33 2.28 114.89
N PRO A 720 61.62 2.04 113.60
CA PRO A 720 62.67 1.11 113.23
C PRO A 720 64.01 1.62 113.75
N LEU A 721 64.78 0.74 114.37
CA LEU A 721 66.13 1.03 114.87
C LEU A 721 67.19 0.62 113.83
N ASN A 722 67.00 -0.55 113.23
CA ASN A 722 67.80 -1.09 112.12
C ASN A 722 66.97 -2.16 111.38
N ASP A 723 67.58 -2.87 110.43
CA ASP A 723 66.91 -3.89 109.61
C ASP A 723 66.39 -5.12 110.39
N SER A 724 66.63 -5.20 111.70
CA SER A 724 66.28 -6.33 112.57
C SER A 724 65.53 -6.00 113.85
N HIS A 725 65.49 -4.73 114.24
CA HIS A 725 64.95 -4.29 115.51
C HIS A 725 64.18 -2.98 115.36
N ALA A 726 63.18 -2.78 116.21
CA ALA A 726 62.44 -1.54 116.35
C ALA A 726 62.34 -1.10 117.83
N TYR A 727 62.33 0.22 118.06
CA TYR A 727 62.02 0.84 119.34
C TYR A 727 60.51 1.04 119.50
N LEU A 728 59.95 0.41 120.52
CA LEU A 728 58.60 0.65 120.99
C LEU A 728 58.63 1.65 122.15
N THR A 729 58.00 2.81 121.96
CA THR A 729 57.90 3.90 122.93
C THR A 729 56.44 4.31 123.15
N LEU A 730 56.17 5.09 124.19
CA LEU A 730 54.85 5.71 124.37
C LEU A 730 54.67 6.83 123.34
N ALA A 731 53.57 6.81 122.58
CA ALA A 731 53.25 7.92 121.68
C ALA A 731 52.76 9.15 122.45
N LEU A 732 52.04 8.92 123.56
CA LEU A 732 51.47 9.97 124.40
C LEU A 732 52.37 10.29 125.60
N LEU A 733 52.34 11.56 126.03
CA LEU A 733 53.04 12.00 127.25
C LEU A 733 52.55 11.22 128.48
N TRP A 734 51.28 10.81 128.49
CA TRP A 734 50.69 10.03 129.57
C TRP A 734 49.95 8.80 129.03
N VAL A 735 50.27 7.61 129.54
CA VAL A 735 49.59 6.34 129.23
C VAL A 735 49.29 5.65 130.55
N GLU A 736 48.11 5.06 130.68
CA GLU A 736 47.64 4.51 131.96
C GLU A 736 48.62 3.47 132.54
N PRO A 737 49.07 3.61 133.81
CA PRO A 737 49.98 2.67 134.46
C PRO A 737 49.36 1.29 134.65
N ARG A 738 49.54 0.41 133.67
CA ARG A 738 49.11 -0.99 133.70
C ARG A 738 50.00 -1.82 132.77
N GLU A 739 49.75 -3.12 132.79
CA GLU A 739 50.34 -4.02 131.82
C GLU A 739 49.58 -3.92 130.50
N HIS A 740 50.32 -3.76 129.41
CA HIS A 740 49.78 -3.68 128.06
C HIS A 740 50.42 -4.77 127.19
N MET A 741 49.58 -5.44 126.41
CA MET A 741 50.01 -6.37 125.37
C MET A 741 49.93 -5.63 124.05
N VAL A 742 51.08 -5.32 123.47
CA VAL A 742 51.18 -4.54 122.24
C VAL A 742 51.37 -5.51 121.07
N PRO A 743 50.38 -5.69 120.18
CA PRO A 743 50.54 -6.50 118.99
C PRO A 743 51.43 -5.76 118.00
N VAL A 744 52.58 -6.35 117.70
CA VAL A 744 53.53 -5.90 116.68
C VAL A 744 53.50 -6.91 115.55
N VAL A 745 53.14 -6.46 114.36
CA VAL A 745 53.22 -7.26 113.14
C VAL A 745 54.63 -7.10 112.58
N VAL A 746 55.30 -8.22 112.41
CA VAL A 746 56.61 -8.30 111.78
C VAL A 746 56.45 -9.01 110.47
N LYS A 747 56.85 -8.34 109.39
CA LYS A 747 56.77 -8.89 108.03
C LYS A 747 58.17 -8.96 107.42
N HIS A 748 58.49 -10.13 106.90
CA HIS A 748 59.66 -10.39 106.07
C HIS A 748 59.18 -11.12 104.82
N ASN A 749 59.37 -10.53 103.63
CA ASN A 749 58.85 -11.03 102.37
C ASN A 749 57.33 -11.32 102.42
N ALA A 750 56.90 -12.55 102.13
CA ALA A 750 55.50 -12.99 102.13
C ALA A 750 55.02 -13.55 103.48
N GLN A 751 55.90 -13.69 104.47
CA GLN A 751 55.56 -14.21 105.79
C GLN A 751 55.29 -13.07 106.77
N MET A 752 54.20 -13.21 107.53
CA MET A 752 53.78 -12.28 108.57
C MET A 752 53.67 -13.01 109.90
N TRP A 753 54.36 -12.48 110.91
CA TRP A 753 54.23 -12.92 112.29
C TRP A 753 53.57 -11.82 113.10
N GLN A 754 52.62 -12.22 113.94
CA GLN A 754 52.04 -11.33 114.94
C GLN A 754 52.69 -11.63 116.30
N LEU A 755 53.56 -10.73 116.75
CA LEU A 755 54.18 -10.81 118.07
C LEU A 755 53.34 -10.01 119.07
N LEU A 756 53.08 -10.60 120.23
CA LEU A 756 52.45 -9.90 121.34
C LEU A 756 53.53 -9.49 122.34
N VAL A 757 53.91 -8.21 122.32
CA VAL A 757 54.95 -7.67 123.19
C VAL A 757 54.33 -7.22 124.51
N ARG A 758 54.76 -7.85 125.61
CA ARG A 758 54.30 -7.53 126.97
C ARG A 758 55.10 -6.34 127.53
N VAL A 759 54.45 -5.20 127.73
CA VAL A 759 55.06 -3.97 128.26
C VAL A 759 54.35 -3.53 129.54
N ILE A 760 55.11 -3.25 130.60
CA ILE A 760 54.56 -2.74 131.86
C ILE A 760 54.78 -1.23 131.92
N VAL A 761 53.71 -0.45 131.86
CA VAL A 761 53.77 1.02 132.03
C VAL A 761 53.54 1.37 133.49
N CYS A 762 54.39 2.22 134.06
CA CYS A 762 54.37 2.59 135.46
C CYS A 762 54.68 4.08 135.65
N ARG A 763 54.27 4.66 136.78
CA ARG A 763 54.75 6.01 137.15
C ARG A 763 56.19 5.91 137.62
N CYS A 764 57.08 6.68 137.02
CA CYS A 764 58.49 6.67 137.38
C CYS A 764 58.93 7.91 138.16
N ASN A 765 59.99 7.78 138.93
CA ASN A 765 60.73 8.91 139.48
C ASN A 765 61.59 9.60 138.38
N VAL A 766 62.26 10.70 138.73
CA VAL A 766 63.13 11.46 137.81
C VAL A 766 64.30 10.64 137.24
N GLU A 767 64.62 9.49 137.82
CA GLU A 767 65.68 8.55 137.38
C GLU A 767 65.14 7.37 136.55
N GLY A 768 63.82 7.32 136.27
CA GLY A 768 63.22 6.33 135.36
C GLY A 768 62.84 4.97 135.98
N GLN A 769 62.70 4.87 137.32
CA GLN A 769 62.33 3.63 138.00
C GLN A 769 60.82 3.55 138.37
N CYS A 770 60.18 2.40 138.09
CA CYS A 770 58.74 2.17 138.34
C CYS A 770 58.30 2.20 139.82
N MET A 771 57.24 2.94 140.11
CA MET A 771 56.48 2.89 141.37
C MET A 771 55.15 2.11 141.19
N ARG A 772 54.86 1.07 141.98
CA ARG A 772 53.64 0.21 141.90
C ARG A 772 52.76 0.30 143.17
N LYS A 773 51.42 0.46 143.05
CA LYS A 773 50.34 -0.40 143.64
C LYS A 773 48.85 0.10 143.62
N VAL A 774 47.93 -0.90 143.47
CA VAL A 774 46.47 -1.08 143.82
C VAL A 774 45.41 -0.19 143.11
N GLY A 775 44.23 -0.60 142.59
CA GLY A 775 43.51 -1.87 142.40
C GLY A 775 42.02 -1.64 141.97
N ARG A 776 41.47 -2.57 141.15
CA ARG A 776 40.06 -3.05 140.99
C ARG A 776 38.85 -2.10 140.68
N LEU A 777 38.11 -2.42 139.60
CA LEU A 777 36.66 -2.79 139.47
C LEU A 777 36.12 -2.40 138.07
N LYS A 778 35.80 -3.30 137.11
CA LYS A 778 34.67 -4.25 136.94
C LYS A 778 33.41 -3.62 136.30
N GLY A 779 33.01 -4.06 135.09
CA GLY A 779 31.64 -3.88 134.56
C GLY A 779 31.46 -3.76 133.03
N MET A 780 31.44 -4.91 132.34
CA MET A 780 30.50 -5.45 131.31
C MET A 780 29.32 -4.58 130.72
N PRO A 781 28.58 -5.02 129.64
CA PRO A 781 28.84 -4.68 128.23
C PRO A 781 27.56 -4.33 127.36
N THR A 782 27.75 -4.31 126.03
CA THR A 782 26.83 -4.64 124.90
C THR A 782 25.79 -3.66 124.30
N LYS A 783 26.02 -3.38 123.00
CA LYS A 783 25.16 -3.43 121.78
C LYS A 783 23.89 -2.55 121.57
N LEU A 784 23.78 -2.15 120.29
CA LEU A 784 22.60 -2.06 119.39
C LEU A 784 21.80 -0.73 119.27
N SER A 785 21.70 -0.25 118.03
CA SER A 785 20.50 0.27 117.33
C SER A 785 20.75 1.55 116.54
N ALA A 786 20.32 1.60 115.27
CA ALA A 786 19.48 2.69 114.73
C ALA A 786 19.20 2.52 113.22
N VAL A 787 18.24 1.65 112.91
CA VAL A 787 17.50 1.56 111.63
C VAL A 787 16.36 2.61 111.56
N GLY A 788 16.26 3.54 112.52
CA GLY A 788 15.10 4.43 112.65
C GLY A 788 15.18 5.78 111.93
N ILE A 789 16.33 6.20 111.39
CA ILE A 789 16.55 7.61 110.99
C ILE A 789 16.51 7.81 109.46
N LEU A 790 16.75 6.78 108.65
CA LEU A 790 16.88 6.94 107.19
C LEU A 790 15.54 6.92 106.42
N MET A 791 14.47 6.34 106.98
CA MET A 791 13.17 6.29 106.32
C MET A 791 12.37 7.61 106.40
N GLY A 792 12.73 8.50 107.33
CA GLY A 792 12.11 9.82 107.45
C GLY A 792 12.66 10.86 106.47
N THR A 793 13.89 10.70 105.99
CA THR A 793 14.55 11.66 105.10
C THR A 793 14.17 11.48 103.62
N LEU A 794 13.84 10.26 103.18
CA LEU A 794 13.45 9.99 101.79
C LEU A 794 12.02 10.46 101.45
N ALA A 795 11.10 10.47 102.41
CA ALA A 795 9.73 10.93 102.20
C ALA A 795 9.64 12.47 101.95
N VAL A 796 10.56 13.24 102.54
CA VAL A 796 10.62 14.70 102.39
C VAL A 796 11.21 15.12 101.05
N ILE A 797 12.11 14.32 100.47
CA ILE A 797 12.71 14.57 99.14
C ILE A 797 11.71 14.27 98.02
N GLY A 798 10.85 13.25 98.17
CA GLY A 798 9.81 12.91 97.19
C GLY A 798 8.76 14.01 97.01
N LEU A 799 8.39 14.71 98.09
CA LEU A 799 7.42 15.81 98.03
C LEU A 799 7.98 17.06 97.31
N PHE A 800 9.30 17.26 97.38
CA PHE A 800 9.99 18.40 96.78
C PHE A 800 10.17 18.25 95.26
N LEU A 801 10.31 17.01 94.74
CA LEU A 801 10.45 16.74 93.31
C LEU A 801 9.13 16.86 92.53
N ILE A 802 8.00 16.53 93.17
CA ILE A 802 6.66 16.67 92.56
C ILE A 802 6.33 18.14 92.32
N LEU A 803 6.69 19.04 93.25
CA LEU A 803 6.50 20.48 93.11
C LEU A 803 7.37 21.11 91.99
N ILE A 804 8.54 20.54 91.71
CA ILE A 804 9.44 20.98 90.62
C ILE A 804 8.88 20.57 89.24
N PHE A 805 8.31 19.37 89.12
CA PHE A 805 7.73 18.90 87.85
C PHE A 805 6.44 19.62 87.47
N THR A 806 5.58 19.96 88.45
CA THR A 806 4.36 20.77 88.20
C THR A 806 4.66 22.21 87.80
N HIS A 807 5.87 22.70 88.04
CA HIS A 807 6.29 24.06 87.67
C HIS A 807 6.97 24.13 86.28
N LEU A 808 7.43 22.99 85.75
CA LEU A 808 7.99 22.85 84.39
C LEU A 808 6.91 22.63 83.32
N SER A 809 5.72 22.17 83.69
CA SER A 809 4.55 22.03 82.80
C SER A 809 3.86 23.35 82.42
N LEU A 810 4.42 24.50 82.82
CA LEU A 810 3.86 25.84 82.60
C LEU A 810 4.72 26.75 81.70
N ALA A 811 5.74 26.20 81.01
CA ALA A 811 6.67 27.00 80.20
C ALA A 811 7.01 26.38 78.83
N ARG A 812 5.99 26.24 77.97
CA ARG A 812 6.01 26.46 76.48
C ARG A 812 4.69 25.88 75.93
N LYS A 813 3.65 26.68 75.69
CA LYS A 813 3.37 27.37 74.40
C LYS A 813 3.60 26.41 73.22
N LYS A 814 2.66 26.12 72.33
CA LYS A 814 1.37 26.74 72.00
C LYS A 814 0.70 25.80 70.99
N ASP A 815 -0.56 25.45 71.23
CA ASP A 815 -1.44 24.73 70.29
C ASP A 815 -1.60 25.46 68.94
N LEU A 816 -1.82 24.72 67.85
CA LEU A 816 -3.11 24.65 67.14
C LEU A 816 -2.97 23.87 65.81
N ASP A 817 -3.72 22.78 65.69
CA ASP A 817 -4.37 22.37 64.43
C ASP A 817 -5.79 21.90 64.78
N GLN A 818 -6.79 22.59 64.24
CA GLN A 818 -8.20 22.17 64.23
C GLN A 818 -8.83 22.69 62.92
N PRO A 819 -9.49 21.83 62.12
CA PRO A 819 -10.38 22.26 61.04
C PRO A 819 -11.84 22.26 61.54
N ALA A 820 -12.60 23.28 61.16
CA ALA A 820 -14.04 23.43 61.32
C ALA A 820 -14.49 24.51 60.30
N ASP A 821 -15.64 24.53 59.64
CA ASP A 821 -16.85 23.72 59.65
C ASP A 821 -17.79 24.27 58.55
N SER A 822 -18.99 23.69 58.43
CA SER A 822 -20.26 24.28 57.92
C SER A 822 -20.60 24.07 56.41
N MET A 823 -21.51 23.15 56.06
CA MET A 823 -23.01 23.24 56.00
C MET A 823 -23.55 23.91 54.70
N PRO A 824 -24.83 23.72 54.26
CA PRO A 824 -25.85 22.72 54.62
C PRO A 824 -26.76 22.15 53.46
N LEU A 825 -27.58 21.16 53.83
CA LEU A 825 -29.01 20.90 53.48
C LEU A 825 -29.49 20.43 52.07
N LYS A 826 -30.07 19.21 52.11
CA LYS A 826 -31.45 18.77 51.73
C LYS A 826 -31.86 18.36 50.30
N ALA A 827 -32.49 17.17 50.29
CA ALA A 827 -33.58 16.64 49.44
C ALA A 827 -33.18 16.21 48.01
N ALA A 828 -33.69 15.15 47.40
CA ALA A 828 -34.90 14.36 47.65
C ALA A 828 -34.70 12.90 47.16
N ILE A 829 -35.75 12.11 47.43
CA ILE A 829 -36.13 10.78 46.92
C ILE A 829 -35.55 10.41 45.57
#